data_AF-A0A916EF52-F1
#
_entry.id   AF-A0A916EF52-F1
#
_cell.length_a   1.000
_cell.length_b   1.000
_cell.length_c   1.000
_cell.angle_alpha   90.00
_cell.angle_beta   90.00
_cell.angle_gamma   90.00
#
_symmetry.space_group_name_H-M   'P 1'
#
loop_
_entity.id
_entity.type
_entity.pdbx_description
1 polymer ?
#
loop_
_entity_poly.entity_id
_entity_poly.type
_entity_poly.pdbx_seq_one_letter_code
_entity_poly.pdbx_strand_id
1 'polypeptide(L)'
;MTNIEYQNKNVDSDNTRDDVDITVKIDDLQSKVVSINLNLKYKLSKVREILKQNSKVKMDDTLTFAYKISQNNNTRGSLAEIAREDEEKKILENIINKKSKTLYLTSELNWKCFKNRHKLEYGRDVTFEKANNRAFTIVDCEMNEIVDGYENRTIKIDSEENKIIENDLLLIADIDIPNFEKLGVSFKKSNIKNSNVTINTTYNIIEHKKMSLKFKLKPTIEFIETVRNVINSNDPRKFKDVISEFGQFISKEIILGGRAYVIARENSEENADEYSSNIGIQSLNMKCEKKYSKSSNTNYSSKFKSFKLFGGKEVCSNNINETDWVESLKDFKYWSCINFKEPVNIFQLLPEDLRKQILSLTGKKILFTSIEDYSYKLLESGSQLINIPEKFLEILQCKDSDCNIFATVVDKNEKDIFNCQVVWPPNEDPKLLIHCIQKKFRKHECKLNIRWMIIGYDINFNFNNSEFNFKLKVLRNIFNASNHQTIVIPLELEYNPSVLCFGIPVLSKLDSPNNNYQVIGHYFYNDEKNKIGSYIFSYCLENNHFISLPNFTFYTLIISNYLNSDNCGILPFQHMSKISKMLDLIKLKNKSLKLHPNFVSLYSIGENKYHGPIFLKQKISGIKIKYIDIKCNQGDCICKSKKFKNLEKNLKYVYFDP
;
A
#
# COMPACT_ATOMS: atom_id res chain seq x y z
N MET A 1 -65.78 30.93 36.38
CA MET A 1 -66.64 30.15 35.47
C MET A 1 -65.70 29.48 34.50
N THR A 2 -65.44 28.18 34.54
CA THR A 2 -66.37 27.06 34.76
C THR A 2 -65.59 25.87 35.31
N ASN A 3 -66.13 25.26 36.37
CA ASN A 3 -65.71 23.98 36.94
C ASN A 3 -65.92 22.85 35.94
N ILE A 4 -64.97 21.91 35.84
CA ILE A 4 -65.26 20.50 35.59
C ILE A 4 -64.35 19.67 36.50
N GLU A 5 -64.93 19.17 37.59
CA GLU A 5 -64.43 18.03 38.34
C GLU A 5 -64.54 16.77 37.47
N TYR A 6 -63.53 15.91 37.49
CA TYR A 6 -63.74 14.49 37.18
C TYR A 6 -62.88 13.60 38.09
N GLN A 7 -63.54 13.18 39.17
CA GLN A 7 -63.52 11.85 39.79
C GLN A 7 -62.16 11.17 40.05
N ASN A 8 -61.75 11.26 41.33
CA ASN A 8 -60.95 10.24 42.00
C ASN A 8 -61.67 8.87 41.95
N LYS A 9 -61.14 7.94 41.15
CA LYS A 9 -61.37 6.51 41.35
C LYS A 9 -60.17 5.94 42.11
N ASN A 10 -60.39 5.71 43.41
CA ASN A 10 -59.62 4.74 44.18
C ASN A 10 -59.77 3.36 43.55
N VAL A 11 -58.66 2.77 43.10
CA VAL A 11 -58.53 1.34 42.86
C VAL A 11 -57.15 0.91 43.38
N ASP A 12 -57.22 0.09 44.44
CA ASP A 12 -56.24 -0.87 44.94
C ASP A 12 -54.86 -0.38 45.38
N SER A 13 -54.84 0.16 46.60
CA SER A 13 -53.74 0.06 47.54
C SER A 13 -53.55 -1.39 48.00
N ASP A 14 -52.88 -2.23 47.20
CA ASP A 14 -52.25 -3.46 47.71
C ASP A 14 -51.20 -4.01 46.72
N ASN A 15 -49.98 -3.44 46.73
CA ASN A 15 -48.79 -4.09 46.13
C ASN A 15 -47.43 -3.49 46.55
N THR A 16 -47.37 -2.65 47.58
CA THR A 16 -46.14 -1.94 47.99
C THR A 16 -45.28 -2.71 48.99
N ARG A 17 -45.22 -4.04 48.92
CA ARG A 17 -44.41 -4.88 49.85
C ARG A 17 -43.30 -5.71 49.19
N ASP A 18 -43.16 -5.69 47.87
CA ASP A 18 -42.20 -6.56 47.16
C ASP A 18 -40.97 -5.83 46.57
N ASP A 19 -40.90 -4.52 46.74
CA ASP A 19 -39.78 -3.67 46.32
C ASP A 19 -38.69 -3.71 47.39
N VAL A 20 -37.55 -4.32 47.06
CA VAL A 20 -36.45 -4.58 47.99
C VAL A 20 -35.16 -3.98 47.47
N ASP A 21 -34.36 -3.38 48.36
CA ASP A 21 -33.02 -2.95 48.04
C ASP A 21 -32.12 -4.17 47.79
N ILE A 22 -31.69 -4.28 46.53
CA ILE A 22 -30.90 -5.39 46.02
C ILE A 22 -29.52 -4.88 45.65
N THR A 23 -28.52 -5.61 46.11
CA THR A 23 -27.13 -5.33 45.79
C THR A 23 -26.76 -5.98 44.47
N VAL A 24 -26.49 -5.18 43.44
CA VAL A 24 -26.01 -5.66 42.13
C VAL A 24 -24.49 -5.70 42.12
N LYS A 25 -23.92 -6.87 41.77
CA LYS A 25 -22.49 -7.09 41.59
C LYS A 25 -22.20 -7.55 40.17
N ILE A 26 -21.17 -6.98 39.55
CA ILE A 26 -20.69 -7.37 38.23
C ILE A 26 -19.37 -8.13 38.43
N ASP A 27 -19.39 -9.42 38.09
CA ASP A 27 -18.37 -10.44 38.38
C ASP A 27 -18.07 -10.60 39.90
N ASP A 28 -17.42 -11.70 40.32
CA ASP A 28 -17.11 -11.97 41.74
C ASP A 28 -15.95 -11.11 42.30
N LEU A 29 -15.67 -9.95 41.69
CA LEU A 29 -14.59 -9.04 42.09
C LEU A 29 -15.14 -7.80 42.82
N GLN A 30 -14.43 -7.38 43.87
CA GLN A 30 -14.82 -6.36 44.85
C GLN A 30 -15.05 -4.93 44.31
N SER A 31 -15.00 -4.68 42.99
CA SER A 31 -14.77 -3.34 42.47
C SER A 31 -16.03 -2.54 42.09
N LYS A 32 -17.22 -3.14 42.00
CA LYS A 32 -18.46 -2.38 41.73
C LYS A 32 -19.69 -3.04 42.37
N VAL A 33 -20.14 -2.44 43.47
CA VAL A 33 -21.34 -2.84 44.21
C VAL A 33 -22.33 -1.69 44.15
N VAL A 34 -23.52 -1.91 43.57
CA VAL A 34 -24.56 -0.88 43.42
C VAL A 34 -25.83 -1.37 44.10
N SER A 35 -26.35 -0.61 45.06
CA SER A 35 -27.68 -0.88 45.64
C SER A 35 -28.76 -0.27 44.75
N ILE A 36 -29.75 -1.06 44.36
CA ILE A 36 -30.86 -0.67 43.50
C ILE A 36 -32.14 -1.28 44.06
N ASN A 37 -33.20 -0.49 44.10
CA ASN A 37 -34.51 -0.97 44.48
C ASN A 37 -35.15 -1.73 43.30
N LEU A 38 -35.45 -3.01 43.49
CA LEU A 38 -36.07 -3.86 42.47
C LEU A 38 -37.18 -4.70 43.09
N ASN A 39 -38.22 -4.96 42.30
CA ASN A 39 -39.31 -5.86 42.70
C ASN A 39 -38.92 -7.33 42.48
N LEU A 40 -39.03 -8.16 43.53
CA LEU A 40 -38.66 -9.58 43.46
C LEU A 40 -39.50 -10.39 42.46
N LYS A 41 -40.75 -9.98 42.21
CA LYS A 41 -41.67 -10.65 41.28
C LYS A 41 -41.44 -10.25 39.81
N TYR A 42 -40.54 -9.31 39.53
CA TYR A 42 -40.24 -8.94 38.14
C TYR A 42 -39.51 -10.06 37.40
N LYS A 43 -39.95 -10.28 36.16
CA LYS A 43 -39.21 -11.08 35.18
C LYS A 43 -37.85 -10.43 34.89
N LEU A 44 -36.84 -11.24 34.60
CA LEU A 44 -35.49 -10.74 34.35
C LEU A 44 -35.43 -9.78 33.16
N SER A 45 -36.28 -9.98 32.14
CA SER A 45 -36.40 -9.04 31.01
C SER A 45 -36.80 -7.62 31.47
N LYS A 46 -37.75 -7.50 32.40
CA LYS A 46 -38.15 -6.22 33.00
C LYS A 46 -37.05 -5.65 33.90
N VAL A 47 -36.36 -6.49 34.66
CA VAL A 47 -35.20 -6.09 35.48
C VAL A 47 -34.09 -5.52 34.59
N ARG A 48 -33.81 -6.16 33.44
CA ARG A 48 -32.80 -5.69 32.48
C ARG A 48 -33.12 -4.29 31.97
N GLU A 49 -34.37 -3.99 31.63
CA GLU A 49 -34.77 -2.64 31.20
C GLU A 49 -34.52 -1.58 32.29
N ILE A 50 -34.79 -1.91 33.55
CA ILE A 50 -34.49 -1.01 34.68
C ILE A 50 -32.98 -0.80 34.83
N LEU A 51 -32.20 -1.88 34.75
CA LEU A 51 -30.74 -1.82 34.88
C LEU A 51 -30.04 -1.12 33.69
N LYS A 52 -30.65 -1.13 32.50
CA LYS A 52 -30.20 -0.36 31.33
C LYS A 52 -30.27 1.15 31.58
N GLN A 53 -31.35 1.60 32.22
CA GLN A 53 -31.57 3.01 32.56
C GLN A 53 -30.75 3.48 33.78
N ASN A 54 -30.24 2.54 34.59
CA ASN A 54 -29.45 2.87 35.77
C ASN A 54 -28.06 3.40 35.39
N SER A 55 -27.74 4.63 35.80
CA SER A 55 -26.48 5.31 35.46
C SER A 55 -25.22 4.66 36.03
N LYS A 56 -25.33 3.86 37.12
CA LYS A 56 -24.20 3.21 37.78
C LYS A 56 -23.94 1.80 37.24
N VAL A 57 -24.99 1.02 36.98
CA VAL A 57 -24.89 -0.34 36.42
C VAL A 57 -24.66 -0.30 34.91
N LYS A 58 -25.43 0.52 34.18
CA LYS A 58 -25.40 0.61 32.70
C LYS A 58 -25.45 -0.78 32.06
N MET A 59 -26.50 -1.54 32.37
CA MET A 59 -26.69 -2.87 31.80
C MET A 59 -26.71 -2.79 30.27
N ASP A 60 -25.97 -3.65 29.60
CA ASP A 60 -25.98 -3.79 28.15
C ASP A 60 -25.96 -5.27 27.75
N ASP A 61 -25.75 -5.54 26.47
CA ASP A 61 -25.71 -6.90 25.95
C ASP A 61 -24.48 -7.70 26.38
N THR A 62 -23.50 -7.07 27.02
CA THR A 62 -22.26 -7.69 27.49
C THR A 62 -22.40 -8.31 28.88
N LEU A 63 -23.54 -8.11 29.53
CA LEU A 63 -23.84 -8.64 30.86
C LEU A 63 -24.98 -9.63 30.81
N THR A 64 -24.79 -10.79 31.42
CA THR A 64 -25.79 -11.84 31.66
C THR A 64 -26.12 -11.91 33.14
N PHE A 65 -27.38 -12.22 33.45
CA PHE A 65 -27.73 -12.53 34.84
C PHE A 65 -27.05 -13.84 35.24
N ALA A 66 -26.58 -13.90 36.48
CA ALA A 66 -26.00 -15.11 37.03
C ALA A 66 -26.46 -15.31 38.48
N TYR A 67 -26.41 -16.55 38.94
CA TYR A 67 -26.57 -16.87 40.35
C TYR A 67 -25.35 -17.63 40.86
N LYS A 68 -25.06 -17.46 42.15
CA LYS A 68 -23.88 -18.06 42.77
C LYS A 68 -24.15 -19.50 43.15
N ILE A 69 -23.32 -20.43 42.66
CA ILE A 69 -23.30 -21.82 43.09
C ILE A 69 -22.40 -21.91 44.32
N SER A 70 -22.95 -22.32 45.46
CA SER A 70 -22.15 -22.67 46.64
C SER A 70 -21.58 -24.08 46.48
N GLN A 71 -20.26 -24.22 46.39
CA GLN A 71 -19.58 -25.49 46.67
C GLN A 71 -19.05 -25.49 48.10
N ASN A 72 -19.21 -26.62 48.79
CA ASN A 72 -18.61 -26.85 50.09
C ASN A 72 -17.08 -27.01 49.92
N ASN A 73 -16.34 -26.21 50.67
CA ASN A 73 -14.88 -26.20 50.88
C ASN A 73 -14.01 -25.45 49.83
N ASN A 74 -13.45 -24.33 50.29
CA ASN A 74 -12.26 -23.57 49.85
C ASN A 74 -12.02 -23.24 48.37
N THR A 75 -12.99 -23.41 47.48
CA THR A 75 -12.91 -22.93 46.09
C THR A 75 -13.80 -21.71 45.91
N ARG A 76 -13.25 -20.64 45.30
CA ARG A 76 -13.95 -19.38 44.98
C ARG A 76 -15.28 -19.71 44.29
N GLY A 77 -16.42 -19.35 44.90
CA GLY A 77 -17.73 -19.83 44.45
C GLY A 77 -18.03 -19.43 43.00
N SER A 78 -18.29 -20.42 42.15
CA SER A 78 -18.59 -20.24 40.72
C SER A 78 -19.96 -19.58 40.51
N LEU A 79 -20.07 -18.75 39.46
CA LEU A 79 -21.34 -18.17 39.01
C LEU A 79 -21.89 -19.03 37.86
N ALA A 80 -23.19 -19.34 37.89
CA ALA A 80 -23.91 -19.95 36.78
C ALA A 80 -24.65 -18.86 36.00
N GLU A 81 -24.34 -18.74 34.71
CA GLU A 81 -24.98 -17.80 33.80
C GLU A 81 -26.40 -18.25 33.43
N ILE A 82 -27.27 -17.27 33.21
CA ILE A 82 -28.65 -17.47 32.78
C ILE A 82 -28.74 -17.12 31.30
N ALA A 83 -29.16 -18.09 30.49
CA ALA A 83 -29.37 -17.91 29.07
C ALA A 83 -30.39 -16.77 28.80
N ARG A 84 -30.15 -15.97 27.75
CA ARG A 84 -30.98 -14.80 27.43
C ARG A 84 -32.45 -15.15 27.17
N GLU A 85 -32.71 -16.30 26.54
CA GLU A 85 -34.05 -16.84 26.27
C GLU A 85 -34.85 -17.21 27.53
N ASP A 86 -34.17 -17.39 28.66
CA ASP A 86 -34.83 -17.66 29.94
C ASP A 86 -35.24 -16.37 30.69
N GLU A 87 -34.79 -15.19 30.24
CA GLU A 87 -35.08 -13.94 30.93
C GLU A 87 -36.57 -13.59 30.95
N GLU A 88 -37.34 -14.07 29.97
CA GLU A 88 -38.80 -13.90 29.91
C GLU A 88 -39.57 -14.93 30.76
N LYS A 89 -38.90 -16.00 31.19
CA LYS A 89 -39.47 -17.13 31.93
C LYS A 89 -39.14 -17.06 33.43
N LYS A 90 -37.95 -16.58 33.78
CA LYS A 90 -37.45 -16.52 35.16
C LYS A 90 -37.79 -15.18 35.83
N ILE A 91 -38.11 -15.25 37.12
CA ILE A 91 -38.30 -14.08 37.99
C ILE A 91 -37.04 -13.80 38.81
N LEU A 92 -36.87 -12.55 39.24
CA LEU A 92 -35.72 -12.09 40.00
C LEU A 92 -35.53 -12.84 41.32
N GLU A 93 -36.62 -13.17 42.00
CA GLU A 93 -36.60 -13.94 43.26
C GLU A 93 -35.86 -15.29 43.14
N ASN A 94 -35.91 -15.93 41.97
CA ASN A 94 -35.33 -17.25 41.75
C ASN A 94 -33.80 -17.22 41.65
N ILE A 95 -33.20 -16.05 41.43
CA ILE A 95 -31.78 -15.93 41.07
C ILE A 95 -30.98 -15.16 42.12
N ILE A 96 -31.65 -14.38 42.97
CA ILE A 96 -31.00 -13.60 44.01
C ILE A 96 -30.48 -14.52 45.11
N ASN A 97 -29.27 -14.22 45.59
CA ASN A 97 -28.77 -14.82 46.82
C ASN A 97 -29.60 -14.30 48.01
N LYS A 98 -30.52 -15.14 48.52
CA LYS A 98 -31.44 -14.77 49.61
C LYS A 98 -30.73 -14.31 50.89
N LYS A 99 -29.53 -14.82 51.19
CA LYS A 99 -28.76 -14.45 52.40
C LYS A 99 -28.21 -13.03 52.31
N SER A 100 -27.68 -12.64 51.16
CA SER A 100 -26.99 -11.36 50.95
C SER A 100 -27.77 -10.36 50.11
N LYS A 101 -29.00 -10.71 49.69
CA LYS A 101 -29.84 -9.94 48.76
C LYS A 101 -29.04 -9.42 47.56
N THR A 102 -28.21 -10.29 47.00
CA THR A 102 -27.27 -9.94 45.94
C THR A 102 -27.72 -10.54 44.60
N LEU A 103 -27.78 -9.68 43.58
CA LEU A 103 -27.91 -10.04 42.18
C LEU A 103 -26.53 -10.04 41.53
N TYR A 104 -26.16 -11.15 40.88
CA TYR A 104 -24.89 -11.24 40.15
C TYR A 104 -25.13 -11.04 38.66
N LEU A 105 -24.26 -10.27 38.06
CA LEU A 105 -24.13 -10.11 36.62
C LEU A 105 -22.75 -10.65 36.23
N THR A 106 -22.70 -11.54 35.25
CA THR A 106 -21.45 -12.01 34.67
C THR A 106 -21.25 -11.32 33.34
N SER A 107 -20.00 -11.02 33.02
CA SER A 107 -19.67 -10.47 31.71
C SER A 107 -19.62 -11.60 30.67
N GLU A 108 -20.54 -11.58 29.71
CA GLU A 108 -20.58 -12.53 28.60
C GLU A 108 -19.56 -12.15 27.54
N LEU A 109 -18.81 -13.15 27.05
CA LEU A 109 -17.79 -12.95 26.03
C LEU A 109 -18.46 -12.71 24.66
N ASN A 110 -18.76 -11.45 24.34
CA ASN A 110 -19.34 -11.04 23.07
C ASN A 110 -18.37 -10.15 22.28
N TRP A 111 -18.22 -10.38 20.97
CA TRP A 111 -17.36 -9.55 20.13
C TRP A 111 -17.74 -8.06 20.15
N LYS A 112 -19.02 -7.75 20.41
CA LYS A 112 -19.54 -6.38 20.57
C LYS A 112 -18.85 -5.62 21.72
N CYS A 113 -18.38 -6.31 22.76
CA CYS A 113 -17.60 -5.72 23.85
C CYS A 113 -16.30 -5.08 23.32
N PHE A 114 -15.63 -5.80 22.41
CA PHE A 114 -14.37 -5.36 21.82
C PHE A 114 -14.58 -4.27 20.77
N LYS A 115 -15.73 -4.28 20.06
CA LYS A 115 -16.08 -3.31 19.03
C LYS A 115 -15.86 -1.87 19.48
N ASN A 116 -16.51 -1.47 20.58
CA ASN A 116 -16.46 -0.08 21.07
C ASN A 116 -15.11 0.22 21.73
N ARG A 117 -14.62 -0.71 22.56
CA ARG A 117 -13.37 -0.54 23.31
C ARG A 117 -12.17 -0.33 22.39
N HIS A 118 -12.07 -1.12 21.33
CA HIS A 118 -10.93 -1.10 20.42
C HIS A 118 -11.20 -0.30 19.15
N LYS A 119 -12.40 0.29 18.99
CA LYS A 119 -12.85 1.03 17.80
C LYS A 119 -12.65 0.21 16.52
N LEU A 120 -13.17 -1.02 16.50
CA LEU A 120 -12.93 -1.98 15.40
C LEU A 120 -13.56 -1.55 14.05
N GLU A 121 -14.51 -0.62 14.08
CA GLU A 121 -15.19 -0.05 12.90
C GLU A 121 -14.47 1.16 12.28
N TYR A 122 -13.35 1.58 12.88
CA TYR A 122 -12.59 2.74 12.48
C TYR A 122 -11.35 2.28 11.72
N GLY A 123 -11.05 2.95 10.60
CA GLY A 123 -9.80 2.73 9.89
C GLY A 123 -8.60 3.20 10.72
N ARG A 124 -7.41 2.90 10.20
CA ARG A 124 -6.13 3.30 10.78
C ARG A 124 -5.23 3.93 9.75
N ASP A 125 -4.41 4.87 10.16
CA ASP A 125 -3.37 5.45 9.32
C ASP A 125 -2.10 4.58 9.30
N VAL A 126 -1.04 5.03 8.61
CA VAL A 126 0.22 4.31 8.48
C VAL A 126 0.97 4.11 9.80
N THR A 127 0.68 4.91 10.83
CA THR A 127 1.24 4.76 12.19
C THR A 127 0.34 3.93 13.10
N PHE A 128 -0.72 3.34 12.55
CA PHE A 128 -1.71 2.50 13.25
C PHE A 128 -2.59 3.27 14.23
N GLU A 129 -2.55 4.60 14.21
CA GLU A 129 -3.45 5.43 14.97
C GLU A 129 -4.88 5.26 14.44
N LYS A 130 -5.84 5.35 15.36
CA LYS A 130 -7.26 5.17 15.03
C LYS A 130 -7.75 6.44 14.35
N ALA A 131 -8.48 6.28 13.25
CA ALA A 131 -9.15 7.38 12.59
C ALA A 131 -10.16 8.09 13.51
N ASN A 132 -10.47 9.34 13.16
CA ASN A 132 -11.43 10.16 13.88
C ASN A 132 -12.85 9.64 13.68
N ASN A 133 -13.18 9.26 12.44
CA ASN A 133 -14.51 8.83 12.03
C ASN A 133 -14.55 7.35 11.63
N ARG A 134 -15.74 6.74 11.77
CA ARG A 134 -15.95 5.33 11.42
C ARG A 134 -16.18 5.17 9.92
N ALA A 135 -15.35 4.36 9.28
CA ALA A 135 -15.47 4.08 7.86
C ALA A 135 -16.43 2.92 7.56
N PHE A 136 -16.59 1.99 8.51
CA PHE A 136 -17.33 0.75 8.31
C PHE A 136 -18.29 0.42 9.46
N THR A 137 -19.21 -0.48 9.20
CA THR A 137 -20.03 -1.17 10.21
C THR A 137 -19.77 -2.66 10.09
N ILE A 138 -19.54 -3.33 11.23
CA ILE A 138 -19.40 -4.78 11.28
C ILE A 138 -20.81 -5.36 11.21
N VAL A 139 -21.13 -6.02 10.09
CA VAL A 139 -22.44 -6.67 9.89
C VAL A 139 -22.46 -8.08 10.44
N ASP A 140 -21.29 -8.73 10.47
CA ASP A 140 -21.11 -10.08 10.99
C ASP A 140 -19.67 -10.26 11.50
N CYS A 141 -19.48 -11.12 12.48
CA CYS A 141 -18.18 -11.40 13.09
C CYS A 141 -18.08 -12.87 13.47
N GLU A 142 -17.13 -13.58 12.87
CA GLU A 142 -16.71 -14.90 13.33
C GLU A 142 -15.74 -14.74 14.50
N MET A 143 -15.95 -15.52 15.56
CA MET A 143 -15.21 -15.42 16.81
C MET A 143 -14.66 -16.79 17.18
N ASN A 144 -13.34 -16.94 17.10
CA ASN A 144 -12.65 -18.23 17.27
C ASN A 144 -11.67 -18.16 18.44
N GLU A 145 -11.92 -18.95 19.49
CA GLU A 145 -11.03 -19.07 20.63
C GLU A 145 -9.71 -19.74 20.24
N ILE A 146 -8.60 -19.25 20.80
CA ILE A 146 -7.26 -19.77 20.56
C ILE A 146 -6.80 -20.49 21.83
N VAL A 147 -6.81 -21.82 21.78
CA VAL A 147 -6.51 -22.69 22.96
C VAL A 147 -5.02 -22.71 23.29
N ASP A 148 -4.14 -22.86 22.29
CA ASP A 148 -2.68 -22.84 22.44
C ASP A 148 -2.07 -21.60 21.78
N GLY A 149 -2.26 -20.47 22.46
CA GLY A 149 -1.90 -19.15 21.93
C GLY A 149 -0.60 -18.58 22.50
N TYR A 150 0.15 -19.34 23.30
CA TYR A 150 1.41 -18.86 23.86
C TYR A 150 2.53 -18.95 22.82
N GLU A 151 3.23 -17.84 22.61
CA GLU A 151 4.39 -17.81 21.73
C GLU A 151 5.48 -16.95 22.38
N ASN A 152 6.72 -17.45 22.35
CA ASN A 152 7.89 -16.70 22.77
C ASN A 152 8.95 -16.80 21.70
N ARG A 153 9.31 -15.67 21.08
CA ARG A 153 10.30 -15.60 20.01
C ARG A 153 11.28 -14.47 20.21
N THR A 154 12.47 -14.66 19.68
CA THR A 154 13.54 -13.66 19.70
C THR A 154 13.88 -13.25 18.26
N ILE A 155 13.84 -11.95 18.00
CA ILE A 155 14.22 -11.35 16.71
C ILE A 155 15.48 -10.53 16.94
N LYS A 156 16.53 -10.82 16.16
CA LYS A 156 17.75 -10.00 16.12
C LYS A 156 17.68 -9.13 14.87
N ILE A 157 17.88 -7.83 15.05
CA ILE A 157 17.89 -6.86 13.96
C ILE A 157 19.28 -6.23 13.93
N ASP A 158 19.96 -6.33 12.79
CA ASP A 158 21.29 -5.76 12.57
C ASP A 158 21.23 -4.22 12.37
N SER A 159 22.34 -3.55 12.65
CA SER A 159 22.41 -2.08 12.83
C SER A 159 21.95 -1.22 11.63
N GLU A 160 21.90 -1.75 10.41
CA GLU A 160 21.37 -1.02 9.23
C GLU A 160 19.83 -0.94 9.21
N GLU A 161 19.14 -1.88 9.87
CA GLU A 161 17.66 -1.93 9.95
C GLU A 161 17.13 -1.27 11.23
N ASN A 162 17.99 -1.06 12.23
CA ASN A 162 17.61 -0.63 13.57
C ASN A 162 17.26 0.86 13.74
N LYS A 163 17.08 1.63 12.67
CA LYS A 163 16.78 3.05 12.82
C LYS A 163 15.28 3.32 12.89
N ILE A 164 14.77 3.07 14.10
CA ILE A 164 13.48 3.46 14.67
C ILE A 164 12.30 2.68 14.06
N ILE A 165 12.14 1.42 14.49
CA ILE A 165 10.82 0.81 14.49
C ILE A 165 10.00 1.59 15.53
N GLU A 166 9.04 2.37 15.04
CA GLU A 166 8.07 3.05 15.88
C GLU A 166 7.30 2.01 16.69
N ASN A 167 6.99 2.32 17.94
CA ASN A 167 6.49 1.34 18.91
C ASN A 167 5.21 0.61 18.46
N ASP A 168 4.46 1.17 17.51
CA ASP A 168 3.23 0.60 16.97
C ASP A 168 3.47 -0.26 15.72
N LEU A 169 4.57 -0.07 14.99
CA LEU A 169 4.99 -0.96 13.88
C LEU A 169 5.37 -2.36 14.37
N LEU A 170 5.84 -2.47 15.62
CA LEU A 170 6.14 -3.77 16.25
C LEU A 170 4.90 -4.65 16.37
N LEU A 171 3.68 -4.10 16.50
CA LEU A 171 2.43 -4.87 16.57
C LEU A 171 2.16 -5.70 15.30
N ILE A 172 2.84 -5.37 14.20
CA ILE A 172 2.61 -5.88 12.85
C ILE A 172 3.78 -6.69 12.30
N ALA A 173 4.97 -6.49 12.89
CA ALA A 173 6.26 -6.85 12.28
C ALA A 173 6.47 -8.35 11.98
N ASP A 174 5.56 -9.23 12.37
CA ASP A 174 5.84 -10.65 12.41
C ASP A 174 5.20 -11.49 11.29
N ILE A 175 4.22 -10.99 10.51
CA ILE A 175 3.54 -11.86 9.51
C ILE A 175 3.19 -11.19 8.16
N ASP A 176 2.92 -9.88 8.08
CA ASP A 176 2.28 -9.30 6.86
C ASP A 176 2.93 -8.03 6.30
N ILE A 177 4.25 -7.86 6.50
CA ILE A 177 5.03 -6.70 6.03
C ILE A 177 4.72 -6.35 4.55
N PRO A 178 4.74 -7.29 3.59
CA PRO A 178 4.50 -6.97 2.18
C PRO A 178 3.11 -6.38 1.90
N ASN A 179 2.09 -6.79 2.65
CA ASN A 179 0.73 -6.25 2.48
C ASN A 179 0.62 -4.84 3.07
N PHE A 180 1.29 -4.56 4.19
CA PHE A 180 1.36 -3.20 4.73
C PHE A 180 2.18 -2.25 3.85
N GLU A 181 3.25 -2.73 3.21
CA GLU A 181 4.00 -1.94 2.23
C GLU A 181 3.12 -1.50 1.05
N LYS A 182 2.28 -2.41 0.51
CA LYS A 182 1.30 -2.07 -0.54
C LYS A 182 0.30 -1.00 -0.11
N LEU A 183 0.02 -0.92 1.19
CA LEU A 183 -0.86 0.09 1.78
C LEU A 183 -0.12 1.40 2.08
N GLY A 184 1.14 1.55 1.69
CA GLY A 184 1.91 2.78 1.90
C GLY A 184 2.48 2.93 3.31
N VAL A 185 2.49 1.87 4.12
CA VAL A 185 3.20 1.84 5.39
C VAL A 185 4.68 1.72 5.09
N SER A 186 5.43 2.80 5.30
CA SER A 186 6.88 2.79 5.12
C SER A 186 7.57 2.28 6.37
N PHE A 187 8.20 1.11 6.29
CA PHE A 187 9.17 0.65 7.27
C PHE A 187 10.48 1.39 6.99
N LYS A 188 10.65 2.61 7.53
CA LYS A 188 11.80 3.47 7.25
C LYS A 188 13.13 2.74 7.56
N LYS A 189 13.93 2.44 6.53
CA LYS A 189 15.40 2.43 6.66
C LYS A 189 15.84 3.89 6.69
N SER A 190 16.01 4.49 7.88
CA SER A 190 16.44 5.89 7.92
C SER A 190 17.92 6.01 7.50
N ASN A 191 18.19 6.81 6.47
CA ASN A 191 19.55 7.19 6.06
C ASN A 191 20.14 8.23 7.01
N ILE A 192 20.46 7.84 8.24
CA ILE A 192 21.33 8.62 9.12
C ILE A 192 22.77 8.16 8.87
N LYS A 193 23.67 9.08 8.51
CA LYS A 193 25.10 8.83 8.26
C LYS A 193 25.70 7.93 9.35
N ASN A 194 26.46 6.92 8.90
CA ASN A 194 27.22 5.97 9.71
C ASN A 194 27.89 6.62 10.92
N SER A 195 27.32 6.42 12.10
CA SER A 195 28.10 6.35 13.33
C SER A 195 28.69 4.93 13.38
N ASN A 196 30.01 4.81 13.53
CA ASN A 196 30.75 3.53 13.53
C ASN A 196 30.45 2.60 14.73
N VAL A 197 29.27 2.70 15.34
CA VAL A 197 28.85 1.88 16.47
C VAL A 197 27.78 0.91 15.97
N THR A 198 28.14 -0.37 15.85
CA THR A 198 27.22 -1.46 15.55
C THR A 198 26.38 -1.72 16.80
N ILE A 199 25.16 -1.19 16.84
CA ILE A 199 24.20 -1.48 17.91
C ILE A 199 23.32 -2.64 17.44
N ASN A 200 23.55 -3.82 18.02
CA ASN A 200 22.67 -4.96 17.80
C ASN A 200 21.48 -4.83 18.76
N THR A 201 20.26 -4.86 18.22
CA THR A 201 19.03 -4.84 19.03
C THR A 201 18.38 -6.20 18.95
N THR A 202 18.18 -6.80 20.12
CA THR A 202 17.44 -8.06 20.27
C THR A 202 16.07 -7.75 20.84
N TYR A 203 15.02 -8.20 20.14
CA TYR A 203 13.63 -8.11 20.58
C TYR A 203 13.17 -9.49 21.03
N ASN A 204 12.83 -9.64 22.31
CA ASN A 204 12.09 -10.80 22.79
C ASN A 204 10.61 -10.45 22.82
N ILE A 205 9.80 -11.24 22.16
CA ILE A 205 8.36 -11.06 22.02
C ILE A 205 7.68 -12.22 22.73
N ILE A 206 6.83 -11.89 23.69
CA ILE A 206 5.99 -12.85 24.41
C ILE A 206 4.53 -12.55 24.03
N GLU A 207 3.82 -13.54 23.54
CA GLU A 207 2.43 -13.43 23.12
C GLU A 207 1.56 -14.45 23.84
N HIS A 208 0.36 -14.02 24.21
CA HIS A 208 -0.73 -14.87 24.63
C HIS A 208 -1.94 -14.52 23.78
N LYS A 209 -2.08 -15.20 22.64
CA LYS A 209 -3.24 -15.11 21.76
C LYS A 209 -4.42 -15.78 22.45
N LYS A 210 -5.56 -15.10 22.49
CA LYS A 210 -6.77 -15.59 23.18
C LYS A 210 -7.94 -15.78 22.23
N MET A 211 -8.08 -14.89 21.24
CA MET A 211 -9.23 -14.87 20.37
C MET A 211 -8.87 -14.30 19.00
N SER A 212 -9.41 -14.88 17.94
CA SER A 212 -9.46 -14.29 16.60
C SER A 212 -10.86 -13.77 16.32
N LEU A 213 -10.95 -12.52 15.84
CA LEU A 213 -12.18 -11.90 15.37
C LEU A 213 -12.04 -11.63 13.87
N LYS A 214 -12.88 -12.27 13.05
CA LYS A 214 -12.92 -12.07 11.60
C LYS A 214 -14.21 -11.38 11.19
N PHE A 215 -14.09 -10.26 10.49
CA PHE A 215 -15.20 -9.32 10.25
C PHE A 215 -15.73 -9.40 8.82
N LYS A 216 -17.05 -9.27 8.71
CA LYS A 216 -17.73 -8.84 7.50
C LYS A 216 -18.07 -7.36 7.63
N LEU A 217 -17.48 -6.53 6.77
CA LEU A 217 -17.57 -5.07 6.85
C LEU A 217 -18.48 -4.52 5.76
N LYS A 218 -19.25 -3.48 6.09
CA LYS A 218 -20.02 -2.67 5.12
C LYS A 218 -19.66 -1.18 5.31
N PRO A 219 -19.35 -0.44 4.23
CA PRO A 219 -19.02 0.98 4.34
C PRO A 219 -20.20 1.79 4.91
N THR A 220 -19.89 2.81 5.71
CA THR A 220 -20.89 3.74 6.25
C THR A 220 -21.39 4.69 5.16
N ILE A 221 -22.60 5.22 5.34
CA ILE A 221 -23.18 6.21 4.41
C ILE A 221 -22.30 7.47 4.38
N GLU A 222 -21.86 7.93 5.54
CA GLU A 222 -20.98 9.09 5.72
C GLU A 222 -19.67 8.95 4.92
N PHE A 223 -18.99 7.81 5.03
CA PHE A 223 -17.78 7.54 4.25
C PHE A 223 -18.04 7.58 2.73
N ILE A 224 -19.12 6.94 2.28
CA ILE A 224 -19.50 6.92 0.86
C ILE A 224 -19.81 8.34 0.35
N GLU A 225 -20.53 9.14 1.12
CA GLU A 225 -20.89 10.52 0.76
C GLU A 225 -19.64 11.41 0.68
N THR A 226 -18.71 11.30 1.63
CA THR A 226 -17.44 12.04 1.57
C THR A 226 -16.64 11.68 0.33
N VAL A 227 -16.57 10.39 -0.03
CA VAL A 227 -15.91 9.93 -1.27
C VAL A 227 -16.60 10.51 -2.52
N ARG A 228 -17.93 10.49 -2.58
CA ARG A 228 -18.69 11.09 -3.70
C ARG A 228 -18.45 12.60 -3.81
N ASN A 229 -18.36 13.30 -2.68
CA ASN A 229 -18.07 14.73 -2.66
C ASN A 229 -16.68 15.04 -3.24
N VAL A 230 -15.68 14.21 -2.94
CA VAL A 230 -14.34 14.32 -3.56
C VAL A 230 -14.43 14.09 -5.07
N ILE A 231 -15.13 13.03 -5.50
CA ILE A 231 -15.31 12.72 -6.93
C ILE A 231 -15.95 13.91 -7.67
N ASN A 232 -17.04 14.45 -7.13
CA ASN A 232 -17.76 15.60 -7.70
C ASN A 232 -16.91 16.88 -7.74
N SER A 233 -15.92 17.00 -6.85
CA SER A 233 -15.03 18.16 -6.83
C SER A 233 -13.96 18.12 -7.93
N ASN A 234 -13.79 17.00 -8.62
CA ASN A 234 -12.74 16.77 -9.63
C ASN A 234 -11.30 17.05 -9.13
N ASP A 235 -11.06 17.01 -7.82
CA ASP A 235 -9.75 17.20 -7.22
C ASP A 235 -9.29 15.94 -6.47
N PRO A 236 -8.46 15.07 -7.10
CA PRO A 236 -8.01 13.84 -6.46
C PRO A 236 -7.13 14.07 -5.22
N ARG A 237 -6.59 15.28 -5.00
CA ARG A 237 -5.77 15.58 -3.81
C ARG A 237 -6.57 15.51 -2.52
N LYS A 238 -7.89 15.74 -2.60
CA LYS A 238 -8.81 15.68 -1.44
C LYS A 238 -9.02 14.27 -0.92
N PHE A 239 -8.60 13.22 -1.64
CA PHE A 239 -8.59 11.87 -1.06
C PHE A 239 -7.65 11.75 0.16
N LYS A 240 -6.67 12.64 0.29
CA LYS A 240 -5.85 12.74 1.51
C LYS A 240 -6.67 13.18 2.72
N ASP A 241 -7.65 14.05 2.52
CA ASP A 241 -8.54 14.51 3.58
C ASP A 241 -9.39 13.32 4.06
N VAL A 242 -9.92 12.53 3.12
CA VAL A 242 -10.66 11.28 3.42
C VAL A 242 -9.82 10.31 4.24
N ILE A 243 -8.55 10.12 3.86
CA ILE A 243 -7.63 9.25 4.62
C ILE A 243 -7.40 9.77 6.04
N SER A 244 -7.23 11.08 6.22
CA SER A 244 -7.02 11.65 7.56
C SER A 244 -8.26 11.55 8.45
N GLU A 245 -9.45 11.55 7.84
CA GLU A 245 -10.73 11.46 8.56
C GLU A 245 -11.13 10.02 8.91
N PHE A 246 -11.01 9.10 7.95
CA PHE A 246 -11.51 7.72 8.02
C PHE A 246 -10.43 6.65 8.17
N GLY A 247 -9.15 7.04 8.06
CA GLY A 247 -7.99 6.16 8.06
C GLY A 247 -7.58 5.73 6.65
N GLN A 248 -6.48 4.99 6.56
CA GLN A 248 -5.93 4.48 5.30
C GLN A 248 -6.33 3.03 5.04
N PHE A 249 -6.30 2.19 6.06
CA PHE A 249 -6.66 0.78 5.95
C PHE A 249 -7.52 0.32 7.13
N ILE A 250 -8.12 -0.86 6.98
CA ILE A 250 -8.81 -1.59 8.03
C ILE A 250 -8.46 -3.08 7.92
N SER A 251 -8.36 -3.76 9.05
CA SER A 251 -8.08 -5.21 9.10
C SER A 251 -9.37 -6.01 9.08
N LYS A 252 -9.38 -7.08 8.28
CA LYS A 252 -10.51 -8.03 8.26
C LYS A 252 -10.44 -9.07 9.37
N GLU A 253 -9.26 -9.31 9.94
CA GLU A 253 -9.10 -10.17 11.10
C GLU A 253 -8.21 -9.49 12.15
N ILE A 254 -8.58 -9.61 13.42
CA ILE A 254 -7.83 -9.10 14.56
C ILE A 254 -7.64 -10.20 15.59
N ILE A 255 -6.41 -10.33 16.10
CA ILE A 255 -6.11 -11.20 17.23
C ILE A 255 -6.10 -10.38 18.52
N LEU A 256 -6.86 -10.85 19.50
CA LEU A 256 -6.94 -10.29 20.85
C LEU A 256 -6.13 -11.14 21.83
N GLY A 257 -5.55 -10.47 22.82
CA GLY A 257 -4.83 -11.13 23.89
C GLY A 257 -3.88 -10.19 24.63
N GLY A 258 -2.74 -10.74 25.04
CA GLY A 258 -1.63 -9.98 25.62
C GLY A 258 -0.37 -10.15 24.79
N ARG A 259 0.41 -9.06 24.60
CA ARG A 259 1.72 -9.09 23.97
C ARG A 259 2.71 -8.21 24.73
N ALA A 260 3.90 -8.72 25.01
CA ALA A 260 4.99 -8.01 25.65
C ALA A 260 6.24 -8.01 24.76
N TYR A 261 6.90 -6.85 24.69
CA TYR A 261 8.19 -6.68 24.04
C TYR A 261 9.24 -6.37 25.10
N VAL A 262 10.36 -7.09 25.03
CA VAL A 262 11.56 -6.80 25.81
C VAL A 262 12.67 -6.51 24.81
N ILE A 263 13.14 -5.26 24.81
CA ILE A 263 14.15 -4.77 23.89
C ILE A 263 15.47 -4.73 24.64
N ALA A 264 16.48 -5.45 24.16
CA ALA A 264 17.84 -5.38 24.68
C ALA A 264 18.76 -4.79 23.61
N ARG A 265 19.48 -3.71 23.93
CA ARG A 265 20.53 -3.14 23.08
C ARG A 265 21.90 -3.53 23.60
N GLU A 266 22.75 -4.10 22.75
CA GLU A 266 24.14 -4.39 23.07
C GLU A 266 25.04 -3.52 22.19
N ASN A 267 25.95 -2.77 22.82
CA ASN A 267 27.02 -2.04 22.13
C ASN A 267 28.23 -2.97 22.09
N SER A 268 28.68 -3.37 20.91
CA SER A 268 29.92 -4.14 20.76
C SER A 268 31.12 -3.20 20.63
N GLU A 269 31.83 -2.97 21.73
CA GLU A 269 33.28 -2.79 21.68
C GLU A 269 33.89 -3.98 22.45
N GLU A 270 34.75 -4.71 21.75
CA GLU A 270 35.62 -5.81 22.20
C GLU A 270 35.05 -7.24 22.27
N ASN A 271 35.61 -8.06 21.37
CA ASN A 271 35.86 -9.51 21.43
C ASN A 271 34.66 -10.41 21.79
N ALA A 272 33.90 -10.75 20.75
CA ALA A 272 32.98 -11.86 20.77
C ALA A 272 33.73 -13.20 20.75
N ASP A 273 34.29 -13.59 21.88
CA ASP A 273 34.59 -14.99 22.18
C ASP A 273 34.08 -15.30 23.59
N GLU A 274 33.34 -16.41 23.68
CA GLU A 274 32.70 -17.00 24.86
C GLU A 274 31.42 -16.34 25.42
N TYR A 275 30.51 -17.22 25.85
CA TYR A 275 29.15 -16.97 26.38
C TYR A 275 27.99 -16.85 25.39
N SER A 276 27.85 -17.84 24.49
CA SER A 276 26.54 -18.34 24.05
C SER A 276 25.84 -19.15 25.15
N SER A 277 25.79 -18.65 26.38
CA SER A 277 25.10 -19.32 27.48
C SER A 277 23.60 -19.10 27.32
N ASN A 278 22.89 -20.20 27.06
CA ASN A 278 21.45 -20.37 27.26
C ASN A 278 20.86 -19.37 28.28
N ILE A 279 20.15 -18.35 27.78
CA ILE A 279 19.23 -17.57 28.63
C ILE A 279 17.97 -18.42 28.78
N GLY A 280 18.10 -19.48 29.60
CA GLY A 280 16.98 -20.20 30.15
C GLY A 280 16.21 -19.27 31.08
N ILE A 281 14.91 -19.16 30.83
CA ILE A 281 13.98 -18.32 31.59
C ILE A 281 13.84 -18.94 33.00
N GLN A 282 14.53 -18.37 33.97
CA GLN A 282 14.12 -18.48 35.38
C GLN A 282 13.88 -17.07 35.92
N SER A 283 12.60 -16.77 36.13
CA SER A 283 12.04 -15.59 36.82
C SER A 283 12.44 -14.21 36.25
N LEU A 284 11.64 -13.70 35.31
CA LEU A 284 11.66 -12.30 34.88
C LEU A 284 11.06 -11.40 35.98
N ASN A 285 11.86 -11.01 36.97
CA ASN A 285 11.56 -9.84 37.81
C ASN A 285 12.03 -8.57 37.07
N MET A 286 11.16 -7.95 36.27
CA MET A 286 11.55 -6.87 35.35
C MET A 286 11.49 -5.48 35.98
N LYS A 287 12.63 -4.94 36.43
CA LYS A 287 12.74 -3.55 36.92
C LYS A 287 12.46 -2.52 35.81
N CYS A 288 11.42 -1.73 36.00
CA CYS A 288 11.02 -0.58 35.21
C CYS A 288 11.72 0.68 35.77
N GLU A 289 12.89 1.01 35.25
CA GLU A 289 13.51 2.33 35.48
C GLU A 289 13.08 3.31 34.39
N LYS A 290 12.13 4.18 34.73
CA LYS A 290 12.05 5.50 34.07
C LYS A 290 13.16 6.36 34.67
N LYS A 291 14.26 6.58 33.96
CA LYS A 291 15.07 7.82 34.03
C LYS A 291 16.14 7.89 32.95
N TYR A 292 16.22 9.05 32.31
CA TYR A 292 17.43 9.55 31.65
C TYR A 292 18.55 9.60 32.70
N SER A 293 19.45 8.61 32.70
CA SER A 293 20.70 8.71 33.45
C SER A 293 21.81 9.15 32.49
N LYS A 294 22.11 10.45 32.50
CA LYS A 294 23.44 10.94 32.10
C LYS A 294 24.40 10.51 33.22
N SER A 295 24.88 9.27 33.19
CA SER A 295 25.95 8.85 34.11
C SER A 295 27.29 9.19 33.47
N SER A 296 28.00 10.09 34.14
CA SER A 296 29.38 10.51 33.87
C SER A 296 30.34 9.33 33.70
N ASN A 297 31.13 9.39 32.62
CA ASN A 297 32.43 8.77 32.39
C ASN A 297 32.78 7.52 33.23
N THR A 298 32.53 6.33 32.68
CA THR A 298 33.38 5.13 32.76
C THR A 298 32.89 4.11 31.72
N ASN A 299 33.81 3.47 31.00
CA ASN A 299 33.57 2.51 29.91
C ASN A 299 32.86 1.23 30.40
N TYR A 300 31.53 1.28 30.55
CA TYR A 300 30.70 0.09 30.69
C TYR A 300 29.62 0.09 29.59
N SER A 301 29.53 -1.02 28.86
CA SER A 301 28.46 -1.28 27.89
C SER A 301 27.11 -1.31 28.63
N SER A 302 26.39 -0.19 28.59
CA SER A 302 25.06 -0.12 29.20
C SER A 302 24.07 -0.86 28.31
N LYS A 303 23.67 -2.08 28.73
CA LYS A 303 22.55 -2.80 28.12
C LYS A 303 21.26 -2.06 28.46
N PHE A 304 20.79 -1.20 27.56
CA PHE A 304 19.48 -0.57 27.72
C PHE A 304 18.38 -1.61 27.51
N LYS A 305 17.53 -1.80 28.53
CA LYS A 305 16.33 -2.62 28.47
C LYS A 305 15.09 -1.72 28.50
N SER A 306 14.35 -1.67 27.39
CA SER A 306 13.02 -1.06 27.36
C SER A 306 11.97 -2.14 27.17
N PHE A 307 10.79 -1.95 27.75
CA PHE A 307 9.68 -2.88 27.62
C PHE A 307 8.43 -2.18 27.12
N LYS A 308 7.59 -2.88 26.35
CA LYS A 308 6.26 -2.41 25.92
C LYS A 308 5.25 -3.52 26.14
N LEU A 309 4.07 -3.17 26.64
CA LEU A 309 3.00 -4.11 26.97
C LEU A 309 1.71 -3.73 26.24
N PHE A 310 1.04 -4.73 25.69
CA PHE A 310 -0.28 -4.63 25.09
C PHE A 310 -1.18 -5.65 25.76
N GLY A 311 -2.30 -5.19 26.31
CA GLY A 311 -3.19 -6.04 27.09
C GLY A 311 -2.60 -6.49 28.43
N GLY A 312 -3.44 -7.10 29.25
CA GLY A 312 -3.17 -7.36 30.65
C GLY A 312 -3.47 -6.14 31.53
N LYS A 313 -3.52 -6.37 32.84
CA LYS A 313 -3.70 -5.31 33.82
C LYS A 313 -2.43 -4.47 33.91
N GLU A 314 -2.55 -3.16 33.72
CA GLU A 314 -1.43 -2.24 33.87
C GLU A 314 -0.97 -2.24 35.35
N VAL A 315 0.24 -2.74 35.59
CA VAL A 315 0.81 -2.79 36.95
C VAL A 315 1.67 -1.54 37.12
N CYS A 316 1.18 -0.56 37.89
CA CYS A 316 1.89 0.71 38.15
C CYS A 316 3.10 0.58 39.11
N SER A 317 3.70 -0.60 39.26
CA SER A 317 4.90 -0.77 40.10
C SER A 317 6.11 -1.02 39.21
N ASN A 318 7.27 -0.60 39.70
CA ASN A 318 8.53 -0.70 38.98
C ASN A 318 8.97 -2.15 38.68
N ASN A 319 8.13 -3.17 38.84
CA ASN A 319 8.42 -4.56 38.51
C ASN A 319 7.21 -5.20 37.82
N ILE A 320 7.35 -5.56 36.53
CA ILE A 320 6.36 -6.45 35.88
C ILE A 320 6.69 -7.87 36.31
N ASN A 321 5.74 -8.53 36.96
CA ASN A 321 5.75 -9.96 37.16
C ASN A 321 4.97 -10.62 36.01
N GLU A 322 5.64 -11.46 35.23
CA GLU A 322 5.05 -12.18 34.10
C GLU A 322 3.84 -13.01 34.55
N THR A 323 3.90 -13.68 35.70
CA THR A 323 2.79 -14.52 36.17
C THR A 323 1.54 -13.71 36.49
N ASP A 324 1.68 -12.54 37.12
CA ASP A 324 0.56 -11.64 37.39
C ASP A 324 -0.05 -11.07 36.10
N TRP A 325 0.81 -10.76 35.12
CA TRP A 325 0.34 -10.33 33.81
C TRP A 325 -0.42 -11.43 33.07
N VAL A 326 0.12 -12.65 33.01
CA VAL A 326 -0.55 -13.81 32.39
C VAL A 326 -1.86 -14.15 33.10
N GLU A 327 -1.89 -14.07 34.43
CA GLU A 327 -3.11 -14.30 35.21
C GLU A 327 -4.17 -13.25 34.88
N SER A 328 -3.78 -11.99 34.67
CA SER A 328 -4.72 -10.93 34.27
C SER A 328 -5.34 -11.17 32.90
N LEU A 329 -4.67 -11.90 32.00
CA LEU A 329 -5.19 -12.26 30.68
C LEU A 329 -6.24 -13.38 30.71
N LYS A 330 -6.56 -13.96 31.87
CA LYS A 330 -7.75 -14.81 32.02
C LYS A 330 -9.05 -14.00 31.92
N ASP A 331 -9.01 -12.72 32.27
CA ASP A 331 -10.15 -11.82 32.13
C ASP A 331 -10.06 -11.06 30.80
N PHE A 332 -11.07 -11.26 29.94
CA PHE A 332 -11.14 -10.64 28.62
C PHE A 332 -11.21 -9.12 28.65
N LYS A 333 -11.58 -8.54 29.79
CA LYS A 333 -11.50 -7.10 30.04
C LYS A 333 -10.08 -6.57 30.07
N TYR A 334 -9.06 -7.41 30.04
CA TYR A 334 -7.68 -6.95 29.86
C TYR A 334 -7.12 -7.27 28.47
N TRP A 335 -7.88 -7.89 27.58
CA TRP A 335 -7.38 -8.18 26.24
C TRP A 335 -7.25 -6.89 25.41
N SER A 336 -6.21 -6.85 24.59
CA SER A 336 -5.97 -5.79 23.60
C SER A 336 -5.79 -6.39 22.21
N CYS A 337 -5.91 -5.56 21.18
CA CYS A 337 -5.49 -5.94 19.83
C CYS A 337 -3.98 -6.12 19.82
N ILE A 338 -3.54 -7.36 19.65
CA ILE A 338 -2.12 -7.71 19.59
C ILE A 338 -1.65 -7.96 18.17
N ASN A 339 -2.55 -8.32 17.25
CA ASN A 339 -2.19 -8.53 15.85
C ASN A 339 -3.32 -8.09 14.90
N PHE A 340 -2.94 -7.54 13.75
CA PHE A 340 -3.81 -7.07 12.68
C PHE A 340 -3.51 -7.88 11.42
N LYS A 341 -4.48 -8.67 10.97
CA LYS A 341 -4.34 -9.55 9.80
C LYS A 341 -5.23 -9.10 8.65
N GLU A 342 -4.83 -9.47 7.44
CA GLU A 342 -5.54 -9.13 6.21
C GLU A 342 -5.89 -7.63 6.15
N PRO A 343 -4.88 -6.73 6.23
CA PRO A 343 -5.13 -5.31 6.12
C PRO A 343 -5.56 -4.98 4.68
N VAL A 344 -6.59 -4.15 4.55
CA VAL A 344 -7.16 -3.76 3.24
C VAL A 344 -7.34 -2.25 3.23
N ASN A 345 -6.99 -1.60 2.12
CA ASN A 345 -7.20 -0.17 1.96
C ASN A 345 -8.71 0.13 2.03
N ILE A 346 -9.10 1.19 2.73
CA ILE A 346 -10.53 1.50 2.92
C ILE A 346 -11.28 1.70 1.60
N PHE A 347 -10.62 2.19 0.54
CA PHE A 347 -11.23 2.37 -0.78
C PHE A 347 -11.47 1.04 -1.51
N GLN A 348 -10.73 -0.02 -1.19
CA GLN A 348 -10.93 -1.34 -1.80
C GLN A 348 -12.24 -2.00 -1.36
N LEU A 349 -12.79 -1.59 -0.21
CA LEU A 349 -14.05 -2.09 0.34
C LEU A 349 -15.28 -1.31 -0.16
N LEU A 350 -15.09 -0.34 -1.04
CA LEU A 350 -16.18 0.40 -1.68
C LEU A 350 -16.83 -0.40 -2.83
N PRO A 351 -18.11 -0.10 -3.14
CA PRO A 351 -18.77 -0.58 -4.36
C PRO A 351 -17.92 -0.39 -5.63
N GLU A 352 -18.03 -1.33 -6.56
CA GLU A 352 -17.20 -1.37 -7.78
C GLU A 352 -17.34 -0.12 -8.66
N ASP A 353 -18.55 0.44 -8.76
CA ASP A 353 -18.84 1.67 -9.49
C ASP A 353 -18.09 2.88 -8.92
N LEU A 354 -18.07 3.00 -7.58
CA LEU A 354 -17.31 4.06 -6.90
C LEU A 354 -15.81 3.85 -7.06
N ARG A 355 -15.31 2.61 -6.92
CA ARG A 355 -13.89 2.30 -7.16
C ARG A 355 -13.45 2.71 -8.57
N LYS A 356 -14.24 2.39 -9.60
CA LYS A 356 -13.96 2.80 -10.98
C LYS A 356 -13.93 4.32 -11.16
N GLN A 357 -14.86 5.05 -10.53
CA GLN A 357 -14.88 6.50 -10.56
C GLN A 357 -13.65 7.11 -9.88
N ILE A 358 -13.23 6.57 -8.73
CA ILE A 358 -12.00 6.98 -8.04
C ILE A 358 -10.79 6.79 -8.97
N LEU A 359 -10.62 5.59 -9.54
CA LEU A 359 -9.50 5.27 -10.44
C LEU A 359 -9.49 6.18 -11.68
N SER A 360 -10.66 6.46 -12.26
CA SER A 360 -10.80 7.37 -13.40
C SER A 360 -10.39 8.80 -13.06
N LEU A 361 -10.78 9.30 -11.88
CA LEU A 361 -10.42 10.63 -11.40
C LEU A 361 -8.92 10.73 -11.10
N THR A 362 -8.33 9.72 -10.45
CA THR A 362 -6.91 9.71 -10.11
C THR A 362 -6.02 9.50 -11.33
N GLY A 363 -6.54 8.89 -12.38
CA GLY A 363 -5.81 8.55 -13.59
C GLY A 363 -4.84 7.38 -13.39
N LYS A 364 -4.11 7.05 -14.46
CA LYS A 364 -3.06 6.04 -14.39
C LYS A 364 -1.84 6.61 -13.65
N LYS A 365 -1.09 5.72 -13.01
CA LYS A 365 0.17 6.01 -12.31
C LYS A 365 1.28 5.11 -12.85
N ILE A 366 2.51 5.45 -12.50
CA ILE A 366 3.65 4.57 -12.69
C ILE A 366 3.61 3.55 -11.55
N LEU A 367 3.21 2.33 -11.85
CA LEU A 367 3.11 1.27 -10.84
C LEU A 367 4.48 0.70 -10.50
N PHE A 368 5.39 0.72 -11.47
CA PHE A 368 6.72 0.14 -11.30
C PHE A 368 7.70 0.65 -12.35
N THR A 369 8.97 0.80 -11.94
CA THR A 369 10.11 1.07 -12.82
C THR A 369 11.30 0.21 -12.43
N SER A 370 12.04 -0.30 -13.40
CA SER A 370 13.33 -0.93 -13.15
C SER A 370 14.35 -0.59 -14.22
N ILE A 371 15.61 -0.81 -13.84
CA ILE A 371 16.76 -0.67 -14.71
C ILE A 371 17.53 -1.99 -14.62
N GLU A 372 17.74 -2.63 -15.76
CA GLU A 372 18.34 -3.95 -15.83
C GLU A 372 19.49 -3.99 -16.82
N ASP A 373 20.56 -4.65 -16.41
CA ASP A 373 21.71 -4.87 -17.25
C ASP A 373 21.56 -6.19 -18.01
N TYR A 374 21.69 -6.10 -19.33
CA TYR A 374 21.56 -7.26 -20.20
C TYR A 374 22.72 -7.32 -21.17
N SER A 375 23.34 -8.50 -21.30
CA SER A 375 24.44 -8.72 -22.24
C SER A 375 24.15 -9.94 -23.10
N TYR A 376 24.34 -9.81 -24.42
CA TYR A 376 24.17 -10.92 -25.34
C TYR A 376 25.15 -10.82 -26.51
N LYS A 377 25.43 -11.96 -27.15
CA LYS A 377 26.29 -12.02 -28.34
C LYS A 377 25.43 -11.83 -29.59
N LEU A 378 25.67 -10.75 -30.34
CA LEU A 378 25.02 -10.52 -31.63
C LEU A 378 25.73 -11.35 -32.70
N LEU A 379 25.14 -12.50 -33.05
CA LEU A 379 25.71 -13.45 -34.02
C LEU A 379 25.32 -13.11 -35.46
N GLU A 380 24.12 -12.58 -35.65
CA GLU A 380 23.52 -12.20 -36.93
C GLU A 380 22.84 -10.84 -36.83
N SER A 381 22.57 -10.21 -37.97
CA SER A 381 21.76 -8.99 -37.99
C SER A 381 20.34 -9.33 -37.53
N GLY A 382 19.62 -8.38 -36.93
CA GLY A 382 18.23 -8.56 -36.54
C GLY A 382 17.96 -8.23 -35.09
N SER A 383 17.19 -9.11 -34.43
CA SER A 383 16.62 -8.87 -33.12
C SER A 383 16.93 -9.96 -32.10
N GLN A 384 16.91 -9.60 -30.83
CA GLN A 384 16.96 -10.49 -29.69
C GLN A 384 15.65 -10.38 -28.90
N LEU A 385 15.06 -11.53 -28.55
CA LEU A 385 13.88 -11.59 -27.68
C LEU A 385 14.34 -11.79 -26.23
N ILE A 386 13.74 -11.03 -25.31
CA ILE A 386 14.07 -11.03 -23.88
C ILE A 386 12.77 -11.15 -23.08
N ASN A 387 12.80 -11.94 -22.01
CA ASN A 387 11.68 -12.06 -21.09
C ASN A 387 11.57 -10.80 -20.23
N ILE A 388 10.33 -10.43 -19.91
CA ILE A 388 10.07 -9.36 -18.96
C ILE A 388 10.36 -9.88 -17.53
N PRO A 389 10.80 -9.02 -16.60
CA PRO A 389 11.16 -9.47 -15.25
C PRO A 389 9.95 -9.98 -14.48
N GLU A 390 10.12 -11.02 -13.65
CA GLU A 390 9.01 -11.70 -12.95
C GLU A 390 8.13 -10.75 -12.12
N LYS A 391 8.73 -9.78 -11.43
CA LYS A 391 8.01 -8.75 -10.66
C LYS A 391 7.00 -7.96 -11.50
N PHE A 392 7.23 -7.81 -12.80
CA PHE A 392 6.29 -7.14 -13.70
C PHE A 392 5.11 -8.04 -14.02
N LEU A 393 5.35 -9.35 -14.22
CA LEU A 393 4.30 -10.32 -14.54
C LEU A 393 3.26 -10.35 -13.42
N GLU A 394 3.68 -10.29 -12.15
CA GLU A 394 2.78 -10.17 -11.00
C GLU A 394 1.85 -8.95 -11.08
N ILE A 395 2.36 -7.79 -11.50
CA ILE A 395 1.59 -6.56 -11.65
C ILE A 395 0.62 -6.64 -12.84
N LEU A 396 1.03 -7.31 -13.93
CA LEU A 396 0.25 -7.46 -15.15
C LEU A 396 -0.91 -8.45 -15.03
N GLN A 397 -0.88 -9.36 -14.06
CA GLN A 397 -1.95 -10.34 -13.83
C GLN A 397 -3.28 -9.69 -13.37
N CYS A 398 -3.24 -8.47 -12.80
CA CYS A 398 -4.45 -7.78 -12.41
C CYS A 398 -5.14 -7.14 -13.63
N LYS A 399 -6.33 -7.63 -14.01
CA LYS A 399 -7.07 -7.05 -15.15
C LYS A 399 -7.61 -5.65 -14.86
N ASP A 400 -7.95 -5.36 -13.60
CA ASP A 400 -8.55 -4.08 -13.20
C ASP A 400 -7.55 -2.91 -13.24
N SER A 401 -6.24 -3.19 -13.28
CA SER A 401 -5.21 -2.15 -13.36
C SER A 401 -5.01 -1.58 -14.77
N ASP A 402 -5.53 -2.22 -15.83
CA ASP A 402 -5.38 -1.78 -17.23
C ASP A 402 -3.93 -1.37 -17.56
N CYS A 403 -2.98 -2.27 -17.27
CA CYS A 403 -1.55 -2.00 -17.36
C CYS A 403 -1.05 -1.89 -18.80
N ASN A 404 -0.09 -0.99 -19.01
CA ASN A 404 0.66 -0.81 -20.25
C ASN A 404 2.17 -0.80 -19.95
N ILE A 405 2.94 -1.43 -20.83
CA ILE A 405 4.39 -1.61 -20.67
C ILE A 405 5.12 -0.64 -21.58
N PHE A 406 6.05 0.13 -21.03
CA PHE A 406 6.99 0.97 -21.75
C PHE A 406 8.42 0.52 -21.45
N ALA A 407 9.28 0.57 -22.47
CA ALA A 407 10.68 0.20 -22.35
C ALA A 407 11.55 1.08 -23.24
N THR A 408 12.80 1.28 -22.82
CA THR A 408 13.85 1.87 -23.66
C THR A 408 15.17 1.13 -23.45
N VAL A 409 16.03 1.17 -24.45
CA VAL A 409 17.31 0.44 -24.48
C VAL A 409 18.46 1.42 -24.63
N VAL A 410 19.40 1.37 -23.69
CA VAL A 410 20.62 2.20 -23.70
C VAL A 410 21.83 1.33 -23.99
N ASP A 411 22.63 1.72 -24.97
CA ASP A 411 23.86 1.03 -25.33
C ASP A 411 25.01 1.45 -24.41
N LYS A 412 25.52 0.51 -23.61
CA LYS A 412 26.69 0.75 -22.73
C LYS A 412 28.00 0.75 -23.50
N ASN A 413 28.11 -0.02 -24.58
CA ASN A 413 29.29 -0.06 -25.44
C ASN A 413 29.37 1.18 -26.35
N GLU A 414 28.23 1.84 -26.53
CA GLU A 414 28.01 2.99 -27.36
C GLU A 414 28.36 2.83 -28.86
N LYS A 415 28.36 1.59 -29.33
CA LYS A 415 28.70 1.20 -30.70
C LYS A 415 27.50 1.31 -31.64
N ASP A 416 26.32 0.93 -31.18
CA ASP A 416 25.17 0.64 -32.05
C ASP A 416 23.90 1.38 -31.64
N ILE A 417 22.90 1.32 -32.52
CA ILE A 417 21.59 1.92 -32.32
C ILE A 417 20.66 0.78 -31.93
N PHE A 418 19.84 0.98 -30.90
CA PHE A 418 18.86 -0.02 -30.48
C PHE A 418 17.46 0.55 -30.55
N ASN A 419 16.51 -0.27 -31.00
CA ASN A 419 15.09 0.00 -30.93
C ASN A 419 14.40 -1.20 -30.27
N CYS A 420 13.31 -0.97 -29.54
CA CYS A 420 12.57 -2.05 -28.91
C CYS A 420 11.08 -1.98 -29.20
N GLN A 421 10.45 -3.16 -29.16
CA GLN A 421 9.02 -3.36 -29.34
C GLN A 421 8.56 -4.40 -28.32
N VAL A 422 7.33 -4.30 -27.82
CA VAL A 422 6.77 -5.33 -26.94
C VAL A 422 6.07 -6.37 -27.80
N VAL A 423 6.28 -7.65 -27.52
CA VAL A 423 5.53 -8.76 -28.10
C VAL A 423 4.62 -9.28 -27.00
N TRP A 424 3.31 -9.13 -27.16
CA TRP A 424 2.33 -9.52 -26.17
C TRP A 424 1.15 -10.26 -26.82
N PRO A 425 1.28 -11.58 -27.05
CA PRO A 425 0.20 -12.39 -27.55
C PRO A 425 -0.93 -12.55 -26.51
N PRO A 426 -2.17 -12.80 -26.95
CA PRO A 426 -3.26 -13.11 -26.04
C PRO A 426 -2.92 -14.36 -25.20
N ASN A 427 -3.11 -14.28 -23.89
CA ASN A 427 -2.87 -15.36 -22.93
C ASN A 427 -1.40 -15.82 -22.79
N GLU A 428 -0.44 -15.06 -23.31
CA GLU A 428 0.98 -15.31 -23.10
C GLU A 428 1.65 -14.16 -22.35
N ASP A 429 2.76 -14.47 -21.69
CA ASP A 429 3.59 -13.46 -21.03
C ASP A 429 4.23 -12.53 -22.06
N PRO A 430 4.20 -11.21 -21.81
CA PRO A 430 4.83 -10.26 -22.69
C PRO A 430 6.35 -10.42 -22.70
N LYS A 431 6.94 -10.16 -23.86
CA LYS A 431 8.39 -10.21 -24.12
C LYS A 431 8.84 -8.92 -24.79
N LEU A 432 10.11 -8.58 -24.68
CA LEU A 432 10.71 -7.43 -25.36
C LEU A 432 11.56 -7.88 -26.53
N LEU A 433 11.23 -7.38 -27.72
CA LEU A 433 12.00 -7.57 -28.93
C LEU A 433 12.96 -6.39 -29.11
N ILE A 434 14.26 -6.63 -29.00
CA ILE A 434 15.31 -5.62 -29.15
C ILE A 434 15.97 -5.78 -30.51
N HIS A 435 15.91 -4.77 -31.35
CA HIS A 435 16.61 -4.72 -32.63
C HIS A 435 17.95 -4.00 -32.49
N CYS A 436 19.03 -4.62 -32.96
CA CYS A 436 20.33 -3.98 -33.09
C CYS A 436 20.49 -3.44 -34.51
N ILE A 437 20.65 -2.13 -34.63
CA ILE A 437 20.73 -1.42 -35.90
C ILE A 437 22.18 -0.95 -36.11
N GLN A 438 22.85 -1.57 -37.07
CA GLN A 438 24.25 -1.30 -37.42
C GLN A 438 24.36 -0.78 -38.86
N LYS A 439 25.22 0.23 -39.10
CA LYS A 439 25.49 0.72 -40.46
C LYS A 439 26.20 -0.33 -41.33
N LYS A 440 27.12 -1.07 -40.71
CA LYS A 440 27.80 -2.23 -41.29
C LYS A 440 27.74 -3.30 -40.22
N PHE A 441 27.21 -4.47 -40.57
CA PHE A 441 27.04 -5.54 -39.62
C PHE A 441 28.39 -5.98 -39.04
N ARG A 442 28.45 -6.13 -37.72
CA ARG A 442 29.61 -6.60 -36.98
C ARG A 442 29.17 -7.46 -35.80
N LYS A 443 29.62 -8.72 -35.81
CA LYS A 443 29.45 -9.63 -34.68
C LYS A 443 30.24 -9.11 -33.48
N HIS A 444 29.56 -8.92 -32.36
CA HIS A 444 30.19 -8.58 -31.09
C HIS A 444 29.19 -8.75 -29.95
N GLU A 445 29.68 -8.67 -28.72
CA GLU A 445 28.84 -8.64 -27.53
C GLU A 445 28.20 -7.27 -27.36
N CYS A 446 26.88 -7.23 -27.27
CA CYS A 446 26.09 -6.05 -26.96
C CYS A 446 25.85 -5.99 -25.45
N LYS A 447 26.22 -4.87 -24.82
CA LYS A 447 25.96 -4.60 -23.40
C LYS A 447 24.93 -3.49 -23.30
N LEU A 448 23.78 -3.81 -22.75
CA LEU A 448 22.59 -2.97 -22.73
C LEU A 448 22.18 -2.66 -21.29
N ASN A 449 21.55 -1.51 -21.14
CA ASN A 449 20.77 -1.15 -19.97
C ASN A 449 19.33 -0.97 -20.44
N ILE A 450 18.46 -1.89 -20.04
CA ILE A 450 17.03 -1.90 -20.37
C ILE A 450 16.30 -1.20 -19.23
N ARG A 451 15.53 -0.18 -19.58
CA ARG A 451 14.77 0.60 -18.61
C ARG A 451 13.30 0.38 -18.86
N TRP A 452 12.60 -0.05 -17.83
CA TRP A 452 11.22 -0.50 -17.89
C TRP A 452 10.32 0.41 -17.07
N MET A 453 9.08 0.59 -17.53
CA MET A 453 8.05 1.35 -16.85
C MET A 453 6.68 0.71 -17.08
N ILE A 454 5.98 0.35 -16.00
CA ILE A 454 4.58 -0.10 -16.04
C ILE A 454 3.68 1.06 -15.66
N ILE A 455 2.67 1.32 -16.49
CA ILE A 455 1.67 2.35 -16.25
C ILE A 455 0.29 1.70 -16.16
N GLY A 456 -0.44 1.98 -15.10
CA GLY A 456 -1.77 1.41 -14.87
C GLY A 456 -2.50 2.14 -13.74
N TYR A 457 -3.74 1.74 -13.49
CA TYR A 457 -4.48 2.19 -12.32
C TYR A 457 -3.94 1.53 -11.05
N ASP A 458 -3.77 2.32 -10.01
CA ASP A 458 -3.34 1.83 -8.70
C ASP A 458 -4.53 1.27 -7.92
N ILE A 459 -4.75 -0.04 -8.08
CA ILE A 459 -5.81 -0.80 -7.41
C ILE A 459 -5.61 -0.94 -5.88
N ASN A 460 -4.44 -0.57 -5.38
CA ASN A 460 -4.16 -0.52 -3.93
C ASN A 460 -4.55 0.83 -3.32
N PHE A 461 -4.96 1.79 -4.16
CA PHE A 461 -5.42 3.12 -3.76
C PHE A 461 -4.40 3.83 -2.85
N ASN A 462 -3.11 3.71 -3.18
CA ASN A 462 -2.06 4.38 -2.44
C ASN A 462 -2.01 5.86 -2.83
N PHE A 463 -2.66 6.69 -2.02
CA PHE A 463 -2.73 8.15 -2.20
C PHE A 463 -1.68 8.93 -1.41
N ASN A 464 -0.72 8.25 -0.79
CA ASN A 464 0.30 8.90 0.03
C ASN A 464 1.42 9.54 -0.81
N ASN A 465 1.66 9.05 -2.03
CA ASN A 465 2.70 9.58 -2.91
C ASN A 465 2.32 10.97 -3.47
N SER A 466 3.33 11.80 -3.70
CA SER A 466 3.23 13.15 -4.28
C SER A 466 2.87 13.16 -5.79
N GLU A 467 2.43 12.02 -6.32
CA GLU A 467 2.18 11.77 -7.75
C GLU A 467 0.94 12.46 -8.31
N PHE A 468 0.13 13.14 -7.49
CA PHE A 468 -1.00 13.94 -7.99
C PHE A 468 -0.57 15.18 -8.81
N ASN A 469 0.73 15.45 -8.89
CA ASN A 469 1.25 16.62 -9.60
C ASN A 469 1.34 16.44 -11.13
N PHE A 470 1.35 15.21 -11.65
CA PHE A 470 1.36 14.96 -13.10
C PHE A 470 0.24 13.99 -13.48
N LYS A 471 -0.50 14.30 -14.54
CA LYS A 471 -1.58 13.44 -15.03
C LYS A 471 -1.05 12.57 -16.16
N LEU A 472 -1.00 11.26 -15.92
CA LEU A 472 -0.64 10.27 -16.94
C LEU A 472 -1.89 9.75 -17.64
N LYS A 473 -1.84 9.73 -18.96
CA LYS A 473 -2.85 9.12 -19.82
C LYS A 473 -2.15 8.20 -20.81
N VAL A 474 -2.73 7.04 -21.10
CA VAL A 474 -2.27 6.17 -22.18
C VAL A 474 -3.34 6.13 -23.25
N LEU A 475 -2.99 6.52 -24.47
CA LEU A 475 -3.82 6.33 -25.66
C LEU A 475 -3.46 5.01 -26.33
N ARG A 476 -4.49 4.26 -26.75
CA ARG A 476 -4.38 2.99 -27.45
C ARG A 476 -4.85 3.17 -28.88
N ASN A 477 -3.96 2.97 -29.84
CA ASN A 477 -4.30 3.00 -31.27
C ASN A 477 -4.03 1.62 -31.89
N ILE A 478 -5.06 1.00 -32.48
CA ILE A 478 -4.96 -0.33 -33.09
C ILE A 478 -4.75 -0.15 -34.61
N PHE A 479 -3.74 -0.83 -35.16
CA PHE A 479 -3.42 -0.80 -36.58
C PHE A 479 -3.54 -2.17 -37.19
N ASN A 480 -4.28 -2.22 -38.29
CA ASN A 480 -4.33 -3.38 -39.16
C ASN A 480 -3.22 -3.27 -40.21
N ALA A 481 -2.69 -4.41 -40.61
CA ALA A 481 -1.70 -4.55 -41.66
C ALA A 481 -2.24 -3.89 -42.93
N SER A 482 -1.41 -3.07 -43.54
CA SER A 482 -1.78 -2.32 -44.74
C SER A 482 -0.59 -2.24 -45.68
N ASN A 483 -0.84 -1.91 -46.94
CA ASN A 483 0.24 -1.64 -47.90
C ASN A 483 0.96 -0.32 -47.62
N HIS A 484 0.54 0.45 -46.60
CA HIS A 484 1.19 1.67 -46.19
C HIS A 484 2.46 1.38 -45.39
N GLN A 485 3.53 2.08 -45.74
CA GLN A 485 4.84 2.00 -45.08
C GLN A 485 4.93 2.91 -43.85
N THR A 486 4.07 3.94 -43.81
CA THR A 486 4.10 5.04 -42.85
C THR A 486 2.67 5.46 -42.49
N ILE A 487 2.45 5.86 -41.25
CA ILE A 487 1.16 6.39 -40.76
C ILE A 487 1.41 7.68 -39.99
N VAL A 488 0.52 8.65 -40.20
CA VAL A 488 0.49 9.92 -39.48
C VAL A 488 -0.78 9.97 -38.65
N ILE A 489 -0.64 10.17 -37.34
CA ILE A 489 -1.78 10.21 -36.42
C ILE A 489 -1.80 11.58 -35.75
N PRO A 490 -2.83 12.40 -35.96
CA PRO A 490 -3.04 13.56 -35.09
C PRO A 490 -3.48 13.06 -33.71
N LEU A 491 -2.82 13.51 -32.65
CA LEU A 491 -3.28 13.26 -31.29
C LEU A 491 -4.30 14.36 -30.95
N GLU A 492 -5.56 13.98 -30.85
CA GLU A 492 -6.63 14.88 -30.38
C GLU A 492 -6.47 15.13 -28.88
N LEU A 493 -5.58 16.06 -28.54
CA LEU A 493 -5.34 16.52 -27.17
C LEU A 493 -6.05 17.85 -26.96
N GLU A 494 -6.72 18.01 -25.82
CA GLU A 494 -7.16 19.33 -25.35
C GLU A 494 -5.94 20.28 -25.33
N TYR A 495 -6.11 21.50 -25.82
CA TYR A 495 -5.01 22.46 -26.02
C TYR A 495 -4.23 22.66 -24.72
N ASN A 496 -3.05 22.05 -24.64
CA ASN A 496 -2.13 22.21 -23.52
C ASN A 496 -0.69 22.31 -24.07
N PRO A 497 -0.03 23.47 -23.92
CA PRO A 497 1.30 23.72 -24.48
C PRO A 497 2.43 22.91 -23.80
N SER A 498 2.13 22.08 -22.81
CA SER A 498 3.11 21.31 -22.03
C SER A 498 2.72 19.84 -21.90
N VAL A 499 2.78 19.12 -23.03
CA VAL A 499 2.56 17.67 -23.08
C VAL A 499 3.82 16.96 -23.56
N LEU A 500 4.21 15.90 -22.83
CA LEU A 500 5.29 15.00 -23.22
C LEU A 500 4.69 13.68 -23.70
N CYS A 501 5.17 13.18 -24.84
CA CYS A 501 4.70 11.95 -25.43
C CYS A 501 5.80 10.90 -25.53
N PHE A 502 5.49 9.67 -25.14
CA PHE A 502 6.34 8.49 -25.33
C PHE A 502 5.54 7.39 -26.00
N GLY A 503 6.13 6.71 -26.97
CA GLY A 503 5.46 5.70 -27.77
C GLY A 503 6.09 4.34 -27.61
N ILE A 504 5.28 3.29 -27.69
CA ILE A 504 5.79 1.93 -27.81
C ILE A 504 4.86 1.08 -28.69
N PRO A 505 5.41 0.42 -29.73
CA PRO A 505 4.65 -0.56 -30.52
C PRO A 505 4.54 -1.89 -29.76
N VAL A 506 3.36 -2.49 -29.82
CA VAL A 506 3.02 -3.78 -29.21
C VAL A 506 2.47 -4.73 -30.28
N LEU A 507 3.19 -5.82 -30.51
CA LEU A 507 2.87 -6.86 -31.49
C LEU A 507 2.07 -7.98 -30.81
N SER A 508 0.94 -8.36 -31.39
CA SER A 508 0.13 -9.48 -30.87
C SER A 508 0.68 -10.86 -31.25
N LYS A 509 1.65 -10.92 -32.18
CA LYS A 509 2.33 -12.12 -32.65
C LYS A 509 3.60 -11.77 -33.40
N LEU A 510 4.54 -12.71 -33.45
CA LEU A 510 5.70 -12.68 -34.35
C LEU A 510 5.33 -13.46 -35.62
N ASP A 511 4.84 -12.77 -36.65
CA ASP A 511 4.53 -13.38 -37.95
C ASP A 511 5.81 -13.82 -38.68
N SER A 512 6.20 -15.10 -38.58
CA SER A 512 7.28 -15.75 -39.35
C SER A 512 8.72 -15.34 -38.98
N PRO A 513 9.75 -16.13 -39.35
CA PRO A 513 11.16 -15.82 -39.07
C PRO A 513 11.68 -14.51 -39.69
N ASN A 514 11.00 -13.96 -40.71
CA ASN A 514 11.37 -12.68 -41.34
C ASN A 514 11.05 -11.46 -40.46
N ASN A 515 10.23 -11.61 -39.41
CA ASN A 515 9.88 -10.50 -38.52
C ASN A 515 11.01 -10.04 -37.60
N ASN A 516 12.10 -10.81 -37.49
CA ASN A 516 13.27 -10.42 -36.70
C ASN A 516 13.97 -9.15 -37.24
N TYR A 517 13.72 -8.80 -38.51
CA TYR A 517 14.32 -7.65 -39.19
C TYR A 517 13.38 -6.46 -39.31
N GLN A 518 12.09 -6.62 -38.99
CA GLN A 518 11.09 -5.56 -39.11
C GLN A 518 11.06 -4.66 -37.88
N VAL A 519 11.47 -3.41 -38.05
CA VAL A 519 11.51 -2.40 -36.99
C VAL A 519 10.37 -1.42 -37.15
N ILE A 520 9.53 -1.27 -36.13
CA ILE A 520 8.55 -0.18 -36.07
C ILE A 520 9.20 1.01 -35.36
N GLY A 521 9.53 2.05 -36.13
CA GLY A 521 10.06 3.31 -35.64
C GLY A 521 8.96 4.35 -35.50
N HIS A 522 9.15 5.31 -34.60
CA HIS A 522 8.21 6.41 -34.44
C HIS A 522 8.90 7.67 -33.93
N TYR A 523 8.25 8.81 -34.14
CA TYR A 523 8.54 10.06 -33.44
C TYR A 523 7.29 10.92 -33.34
N PHE A 524 7.27 11.80 -32.35
CA PHE A 524 6.20 12.78 -32.20
C PHE A 524 6.58 14.08 -32.90
N TYR A 525 5.58 14.82 -33.34
CA TYR A 525 5.78 16.14 -33.92
C TYR A 525 4.72 17.10 -33.39
N ASN A 526 5.05 18.39 -33.42
CA ASN A 526 4.08 19.45 -33.19
C ASN A 526 3.92 20.29 -34.46
N ASP A 527 2.68 20.43 -34.91
CA ASP A 527 2.36 21.25 -36.08
C ASP A 527 2.22 22.74 -35.79
N GLU A 528 2.08 23.55 -36.85
CA GLU A 528 1.92 25.01 -36.77
C GLU A 528 0.68 25.45 -35.98
N LYS A 529 -0.31 24.56 -35.78
CA LYS A 529 -1.52 24.80 -34.99
C LYS A 529 -1.38 24.30 -33.55
N ASN A 530 -0.15 24.00 -33.12
CA ASN A 530 0.18 23.40 -31.83
C ASN A 530 -0.53 22.05 -31.57
N LYS A 531 -0.84 21.30 -32.63
CA LYS A 531 -1.36 19.94 -32.52
C LYS A 531 -0.20 18.96 -32.54
N ILE A 532 -0.14 18.14 -31.50
CA ILE A 532 0.82 17.05 -31.43
C ILE A 532 0.30 15.88 -32.29
N GLY A 533 1.18 15.25 -33.04
CA GLY A 533 0.88 14.01 -33.73
C GLY A 533 2.04 13.03 -33.61
N SER A 534 1.82 11.80 -34.06
CA SER A 534 2.87 10.80 -34.21
C SER A 534 3.05 10.42 -35.67
N TYR A 535 4.30 10.22 -36.05
CA TYR A 535 4.70 9.61 -37.30
C TYR A 535 5.26 8.22 -36.99
N ILE A 536 4.66 7.19 -37.56
CA ILE A 536 5.03 5.80 -37.36
C ILE A 536 5.43 5.21 -38.71
N PHE A 537 6.48 4.40 -38.72
CA PHE A 537 6.97 3.77 -39.94
C PHE A 537 7.52 2.37 -39.69
N SER A 538 7.50 1.53 -40.73
CA SER A 538 8.13 0.21 -40.69
C SER A 538 9.37 0.15 -41.57
N TYR A 539 10.47 -0.38 -41.03
CA TYR A 539 11.76 -0.45 -41.69
C TYR A 539 12.34 -1.87 -41.61
N CYS A 540 12.80 -2.41 -42.73
CA CYS A 540 13.47 -3.71 -42.79
C CYS A 540 14.99 -3.54 -42.66
N LEU A 541 15.59 -4.12 -41.62
CA LEU A 541 17.05 -4.06 -41.39
C LEU A 541 17.87 -4.88 -42.39
N GLU A 542 17.30 -5.97 -42.90
CA GLU A 542 17.95 -6.82 -43.90
C GLU A 542 18.07 -6.07 -45.24
N ASN A 543 16.93 -5.61 -45.76
CA ASN A 543 16.85 -5.01 -47.09
C ASN A 543 17.12 -3.49 -47.09
N ASN A 544 17.23 -2.85 -45.93
CA ASN A 544 17.51 -1.42 -45.75
C ASN A 544 16.54 -0.48 -46.50
N HIS A 545 15.24 -0.78 -46.43
CA HIS A 545 14.18 0.06 -46.99
C HIS A 545 12.89 -0.04 -46.15
N PHE A 546 11.95 0.87 -46.44
CA PHE A 546 10.63 0.83 -45.82
C PHE A 546 9.82 -0.37 -46.32
N ILE A 547 9.10 -1.02 -45.41
CA ILE A 547 8.19 -2.13 -45.72
C ILE A 547 6.78 -1.80 -45.19
N SER A 548 5.79 -2.60 -45.57
CA SER A 548 4.42 -2.45 -45.08
C SER A 548 4.37 -2.58 -43.55
N LEU A 549 3.52 -1.76 -42.92
CA LEU A 549 3.27 -1.87 -41.48
C LEU A 549 2.49 -3.16 -41.17
N PRO A 550 2.88 -3.91 -40.11
CA PRO A 550 2.19 -5.13 -39.73
C PRO A 550 0.92 -4.82 -38.92
N ASN A 551 0.25 -5.85 -38.39
CA ASN A 551 -0.74 -5.67 -37.33
C ASN A 551 -0.03 -5.32 -36.02
N PHE A 552 -0.40 -4.21 -35.38
CA PHE A 552 0.16 -3.84 -34.08
C PHE A 552 -0.74 -2.86 -33.34
N THR A 553 -0.55 -2.76 -32.03
CA THR A 553 -1.13 -1.69 -31.21
C THR A 553 -0.02 -0.70 -30.87
N PHE A 554 -0.28 0.59 -31.04
CA PHE A 554 0.62 1.65 -30.59
C PHE A 554 0.08 2.28 -29.31
N TYR A 555 0.83 2.16 -28.22
CA TYR A 555 0.53 2.87 -27.00
C TYR A 555 1.29 4.19 -26.95
N THR A 556 0.58 5.28 -26.69
CA THR A 556 1.15 6.60 -26.47
C THR A 556 0.91 7.02 -25.03
N LEU A 557 1.97 7.09 -24.23
CA LEU A 557 1.96 7.74 -22.94
C LEU A 557 1.98 9.25 -23.12
N ILE A 558 1.05 9.92 -22.46
CA ILE A 558 0.92 11.36 -22.37
C ILE A 558 1.14 11.77 -20.92
N ILE A 559 2.12 12.63 -20.71
CA ILE A 559 2.40 13.27 -19.43
C ILE A 559 2.00 14.73 -19.57
N SER A 560 1.08 15.17 -18.72
CA SER A 560 0.54 16.53 -18.72
C SER A 560 0.68 17.17 -17.34
N ASN A 561 0.68 18.51 -17.32
CA ASN A 561 0.83 19.33 -16.11
C ASN A 561 2.12 19.07 -15.33
N TYR A 562 3.20 18.70 -16.01
CA TYR A 562 4.51 18.66 -15.35
C TYR A 562 4.95 20.09 -15.05
N LEU A 563 4.98 20.46 -13.77
CA LEU A 563 5.65 21.69 -13.34
C LEU A 563 7.13 21.57 -13.72
N ASN A 564 7.73 22.65 -14.26
CA ASN A 564 9.15 22.74 -14.62
C ASN A 564 10.02 22.07 -13.56
N SER A 565 10.34 20.81 -13.79
CA SER A 565 11.07 19.94 -12.87
C SER A 565 12.25 19.40 -13.64
N ASP A 566 13.39 19.27 -12.97
CA ASP A 566 14.62 18.76 -13.60
C ASP A 566 14.45 17.32 -14.16
N ASN A 567 13.36 16.64 -13.79
CA ASN A 567 13.05 15.25 -14.15
C ASN A 567 12.37 15.09 -15.52
N CYS A 568 11.78 16.13 -16.11
CA CYS A 568 11.13 15.98 -17.41
C CYS A 568 11.08 17.27 -18.23
N GLY A 569 11.07 17.13 -19.55
CA GLY A 569 11.01 18.29 -20.44
C GLY A 569 11.41 17.98 -21.88
N ILE A 570 11.63 19.04 -22.64
CA ILE A 570 12.01 18.98 -24.05
C ILE A 570 13.35 19.71 -24.23
N LEU A 571 14.36 19.02 -24.77
CA LEU A 571 15.69 19.59 -25.00
C LEU A 571 16.10 19.44 -26.47
N PRO A 572 16.80 20.44 -27.04
CA PRO A 572 17.40 20.30 -28.36
C PRO A 572 18.56 19.30 -28.32
N PHE A 573 18.86 18.68 -29.47
CA PHE A 573 20.13 17.98 -29.63
C PHE A 573 21.26 19.00 -29.73
N GLN A 574 22.18 19.02 -28.76
CA GLN A 574 23.32 19.93 -28.78
C GLN A 574 24.28 19.54 -29.92
N HIS A 575 24.48 20.45 -30.89
CA HIS A 575 25.58 20.34 -31.87
C HIS A 575 26.88 20.77 -31.18
N MET A 576 27.50 19.84 -30.47
CA MET A 576 28.72 20.09 -29.70
C MET A 576 29.95 20.17 -30.62
N SER A 577 30.46 21.39 -30.85
CA SER A 577 31.82 21.56 -31.36
C SER A 577 32.85 21.04 -30.32
N LYS A 578 34.05 20.63 -30.76
CA LYS A 578 35.09 20.09 -29.85
C LYS A 578 35.47 21.05 -28.72
N ILE A 579 35.34 22.36 -28.95
CA ILE A 579 35.74 23.42 -28.01
C ILE A 579 34.65 23.69 -26.95
N SER A 580 33.36 23.58 -27.30
CA SER A 580 32.25 23.75 -26.34
C SER A 580 32.19 22.62 -25.30
N LYS A 581 32.63 21.39 -25.65
CA LYS A 581 32.73 20.27 -24.70
C LYS A 581 33.62 20.56 -23.48
N MET A 582 34.70 21.31 -23.66
CA MET A 582 35.65 21.64 -22.59
C MET A 582 35.10 22.73 -21.65
N LEU A 583 34.44 23.76 -22.22
CA LEU A 583 33.90 24.88 -21.46
C LEU A 583 32.60 24.53 -20.72
N ASP A 584 31.77 23.63 -21.27
CA ASP A 584 30.53 23.19 -20.63
C ASP A 584 30.73 22.12 -19.56
N LEU A 585 31.83 21.34 -19.57
CA LEU A 585 32.20 20.49 -18.43
C LEU A 585 32.40 21.28 -17.13
N ILE A 586 32.77 22.56 -17.26
CA ILE A 586 32.96 23.49 -16.14
C ILE A 586 31.64 24.17 -15.76
N LYS A 587 30.74 24.46 -16.72
CA LYS A 587 29.42 25.05 -16.45
C LYS A 587 28.32 24.05 -16.03
N LEU A 588 28.35 22.81 -16.53
CA LEU A 588 27.37 21.76 -16.17
C LEU A 588 27.52 21.26 -14.74
N LYS A 589 28.67 21.47 -14.08
CA LYS A 589 28.80 21.18 -12.65
C LYS A 589 27.84 22.02 -11.79
N ASN A 590 27.33 23.14 -12.31
CA ASN A 590 26.55 24.12 -11.53
C ASN A 590 25.03 24.13 -11.83
N LYS A 591 24.53 23.32 -12.77
CA LYS A 591 23.09 23.07 -12.94
C LYS A 591 22.84 21.57 -13.02
N SER A 592 22.03 21.06 -12.11
CA SER A 592 21.62 19.65 -11.94
C SER A 592 20.82 19.09 -13.13
N LEU A 593 21.28 19.22 -14.37
CA LEU A 593 20.71 18.48 -15.50
C LEU A 593 21.29 17.07 -15.46
N LYS A 594 20.48 16.07 -15.07
CA LYS A 594 20.87 14.65 -15.17
C LYS A 594 21.26 14.36 -16.62
N LEU A 595 22.52 14.02 -16.85
CA LEU A 595 23.09 13.80 -18.18
C LEU A 595 22.45 12.60 -18.94
N HIS A 596 21.68 11.75 -18.25
CA HIS A 596 21.21 10.44 -18.74
C HIS A 596 19.76 10.13 -18.35
N PRO A 597 18.76 10.87 -18.89
CA PRO A 597 17.35 10.67 -18.51
C PRO A 597 16.88 9.25 -18.78
N ASN A 598 16.01 8.70 -17.91
CA ASN A 598 15.58 7.31 -17.98
C ASN A 598 14.84 6.97 -19.27
N PHE A 599 13.86 7.78 -19.66
CA PHE A 599 13.06 7.62 -20.88
C PHE A 599 13.27 8.79 -21.82
N VAL A 600 13.35 8.50 -23.12
CA VAL A 600 13.57 9.50 -24.17
C VAL A 600 12.66 9.21 -25.36
N SER A 601 12.05 10.26 -25.92
CA SER A 601 11.32 10.18 -27.18
C SER A 601 11.80 11.24 -28.16
N LEU A 602 11.74 10.92 -29.46
CA LEU A 602 12.12 11.85 -30.52
C LEU A 602 10.94 12.78 -30.81
N TYR A 603 11.24 14.08 -30.93
CA TYR A 603 10.27 15.14 -31.09
C TYR A 603 10.68 16.11 -32.21
N SER A 604 9.75 16.44 -33.12
CA SER A 604 10.00 17.35 -34.23
C SER A 604 9.10 18.60 -34.16
N ILE A 605 9.62 19.76 -34.57
CA ILE A 605 8.90 21.04 -34.61
C ILE A 605 8.94 21.64 -36.02
N GLY A 606 7.80 22.12 -36.53
CA GLY A 606 7.74 22.95 -37.75
C GLY A 606 7.22 22.25 -39.01
N GLU A 607 7.29 22.97 -40.15
CA GLU A 607 6.50 22.69 -41.38
C GLU A 607 6.89 21.38 -42.11
N ASN A 608 8.14 20.93 -41.99
CA ASN A 608 8.64 19.73 -42.66
C ASN A 608 8.59 18.51 -41.71
N LYS A 609 7.38 17.95 -41.57
CA LYS A 609 7.01 16.98 -40.53
C LYS A 609 7.52 15.56 -40.76
N TYR A 610 7.86 15.19 -42.00
CA TYR A 610 8.09 13.79 -42.38
C TYR A 610 9.54 13.54 -42.76
N HIS A 611 10.30 13.21 -41.73
CA HIS A 611 11.66 12.75 -41.85
C HIS A 611 11.71 11.25 -42.16
N GLY A 612 12.80 10.80 -42.77
CA GLY A 612 13.04 9.41 -43.15
C GLY A 612 13.15 8.50 -41.93
N PRO A 613 13.73 7.30 -42.04
CA PRO A 613 13.88 6.42 -40.90
C PRO A 613 14.92 7.02 -39.93
N ILE A 614 14.45 7.78 -38.95
CA ILE A 614 15.26 8.36 -37.89
C ILE A 614 15.18 7.46 -36.67
N PHE A 615 16.34 7.11 -36.13
CA PHE A 615 16.44 6.39 -34.87
C PHE A 615 17.26 7.18 -33.84
N LEU A 616 16.89 7.04 -32.58
CA LEU A 616 17.64 7.56 -31.44
C LEU A 616 18.75 6.58 -31.08
N LYS A 617 19.97 7.09 -30.96
CA LYS A 617 21.09 6.39 -30.35
C LYS A 617 21.26 6.87 -28.92
N GLN A 618 20.74 6.08 -27.98
CA GLN A 618 20.91 6.32 -26.53
C GLN A 618 22.18 5.62 -26.06
N LYS A 619 23.09 6.40 -25.48
CA LYS A 619 24.37 5.93 -24.94
C LYS A 619 24.52 6.41 -23.51
N ILE A 620 25.41 5.77 -22.76
CA ILE A 620 25.83 6.32 -21.46
C ILE A 620 26.39 7.73 -21.64
N SER A 621 27.19 8.07 -22.65
CA SER A 621 27.70 9.45 -22.80
C SER A 621 26.71 10.48 -23.36
N GLY A 622 25.47 10.09 -23.67
CA GLY A 622 24.43 11.01 -24.14
C GLY A 622 23.61 10.50 -25.33
N ILE A 623 22.73 11.35 -25.84
CA ILE A 623 21.72 10.99 -26.84
C ILE A 623 22.09 11.60 -28.20
N LYS A 624 22.05 10.80 -29.26
CA LYS A 624 22.35 11.25 -30.63
C LYS A 624 21.28 10.80 -31.61
N ILE A 625 21.00 11.63 -32.61
CA ILE A 625 20.20 11.23 -33.76
C ILE A 625 21.07 10.42 -34.73
N LYS A 626 20.51 9.37 -35.32
CA LYS A 626 21.12 8.65 -36.43
C LYS A 626 20.14 8.45 -37.57
N TYR A 627 20.60 8.83 -38.76
CA TYR A 627 19.96 8.53 -40.03
C TYR A 627 20.56 7.23 -40.59
N ILE A 628 19.69 6.33 -41.04
CA ILE A 628 20.10 5.12 -41.75
C ILE A 628 20.14 5.40 -43.25
N ASP A 629 21.16 4.86 -43.92
CA ASP A 629 21.30 4.97 -45.37
C ASP A 629 20.29 4.05 -46.05
N ILE A 630 19.40 4.63 -46.85
CA ILE A 630 18.35 3.90 -47.55
C ILE A 630 18.91 3.37 -48.87
N LYS A 631 18.86 2.06 -49.06
CA LYS A 631 19.33 1.38 -50.28
C LYS A 631 18.15 0.74 -50.99
N CYS A 632 17.28 1.57 -51.57
CA CYS A 632 16.10 1.08 -52.28
C CYS A 632 16.19 1.32 -53.78
N ASN A 633 16.14 0.23 -54.55
CA ASN A 633 16.10 0.28 -56.02
C ASN A 633 14.67 0.37 -56.57
N GLN A 634 13.64 0.11 -55.75
CA GLN A 634 12.24 0.12 -56.17
C GLN A 634 11.74 1.53 -56.52
N GLY A 635 11.02 1.64 -57.64
CA GLY A 635 10.42 2.88 -58.18
C GLY A 635 9.67 3.71 -57.14
N ASP A 636 8.78 3.05 -56.42
CA ASP A 636 7.72 3.69 -55.62
C ASP A 636 8.00 3.72 -54.11
N CYS A 637 9.21 3.35 -53.64
CA CYS A 637 9.50 3.44 -52.21
C CYS A 637 9.69 4.90 -51.77
N ILE A 638 9.03 5.26 -50.65
CA ILE A 638 9.21 6.55 -49.94
C ILE A 638 10.70 6.87 -49.68
N CYS A 639 11.51 5.82 -49.56
CA CYS A 639 12.96 5.79 -49.60
C CYS A 639 13.65 6.84 -50.51
N LYS A 640 13.07 7.16 -51.68
CA LYS A 640 13.69 8.02 -52.70
C LYS A 640 13.52 9.52 -52.46
N SER A 641 12.70 9.95 -51.49
CA SER A 641 12.49 11.38 -51.22
C SER A 641 13.74 12.03 -50.62
N LYS A 642 14.51 12.79 -51.42
CA LYS A 642 15.83 13.36 -51.08
C LYS A 642 15.88 14.44 -49.96
N LYS A 643 14.79 14.73 -49.25
CA LYS A 643 14.68 15.90 -48.34
C LYS A 643 15.13 15.69 -46.88
N PHE A 644 15.99 14.71 -46.57
CA PHE A 644 16.23 14.32 -45.17
C PHE A 644 17.38 15.03 -44.43
N LYS A 645 18.28 15.76 -45.12
CA LYS A 645 19.54 16.24 -44.51
C LYS A 645 19.52 17.67 -43.97
N ASN A 646 18.58 18.54 -44.36
CA ASN A 646 18.60 19.96 -44.01
C ASN A 646 17.78 20.34 -42.75
N LEU A 647 17.32 19.37 -41.96
CA LEU A 647 16.25 19.58 -40.96
C LEU A 647 16.62 19.26 -39.50
N GLU A 648 17.91 18.99 -39.21
CA GLU A 648 18.38 18.67 -37.84
C GLU A 648 18.03 19.75 -36.80
N LYS A 649 17.93 21.03 -37.19
CA LYS A 649 17.61 22.16 -36.31
C LYS A 649 16.23 22.06 -35.66
N ASN A 650 15.33 21.29 -36.27
CA ASN A 650 13.93 21.15 -35.87
C ASN A 650 13.69 19.92 -35.00
N LEU A 651 14.71 19.09 -34.79
CA LEU A 651 14.63 17.90 -33.96
C LEU A 651 15.06 18.20 -32.52
N LYS A 652 14.26 17.71 -31.58
CA LYS A 652 14.47 17.75 -30.15
C LYS A 652 14.21 16.37 -29.58
N TYR A 653 14.57 16.16 -28.33
CA TYR A 653 14.12 14.99 -27.59
C TYR A 653 13.32 15.41 -26.37
N VAL A 654 12.29 14.64 -26.12
CA VAL A 654 11.52 14.66 -24.88
C VAL A 654 12.19 13.69 -23.92
N TYR A 655 12.31 14.07 -22.65
CA TYR A 655 12.87 13.22 -21.62
C TYR A 655 11.98 13.13 -20.38
N PHE A 656 12.02 11.98 -19.72
CA PHE A 656 11.29 11.71 -18.49
C PHE A 656 12.11 10.79 -17.59
N ASP A 657 12.25 11.20 -16.32
CA ASP A 657 12.97 10.49 -15.28
C ASP A 657 12.08 10.39 -14.03
N PRO A 658 11.25 9.32 -13.92
CA PRO A 658 10.20 9.19 -12.91
C PRO A 658 10.70 9.16 -11.46
#